data_AF-A0A975MF16-F1
#
_entry.id   AF-A0A975MF16-F1
#
_cell.length_a   1.000
_cell.length_b   1.000
_cell.length_c   1.000
_cell.angle_alpha   90.00
_cell.angle_beta   90.00
_cell.angle_gamma   90.00
#
_symmetry.space_group_name_H-M   'P 1'
#
loop_
_entity.id
_entity.type
_entity.pdbx_description
1 polymer ?
#
loop_
_entity_poly.entity_id
_entity_poly.type
_entity_poly.pdbx_seq_one_letter_code
_entity_poly.pdbx_strand_id
1 'polypeptide(L)'
;MISEPSTRMPARLSAHGEQRRRVAAATLVVLLICLPAAAALVPKAGFAFGPRIEGLASYVGQTTCSPTAKRGTTAFANLLLRTYPRSSSLGIVRACNVGGTSEHKEGRAFDWGMDYYDATERKQVAKLMGWLLKTDRHGNHWANARRLGIQYMIWNRRIWSAYRASEGWRPYTGSSAHRDHVHFSLSWTGARGKTSFWNRTRFPLGGTVTDPTPVGGGGGDTTPGTGDHSYPVPSPDSTRDPERRLPEPQPDPSLLQAAPLTEETVEVSSRARRGTLTEGAMVAGRDYLLEVSGTWSYAEDPAARADAECAVAPSSDWRRSRSIRTDAYEADHLDLYVDGRDLYADADNGQECDSDTHTYRWIYTAPRTGRVPFTVWDPTSYTDNSGRMSVHVVDLGQVAERASWTVPAKAAAGRSSGVALRGGRDYEVTVSGLWLDGTGVAADAECTRTTSDATWTRDRFRSDIDSYDVLVGRLSRDGMVPRRATISGRAASGAECDAGHTYTFLWRAEDTMPLNVRVHDPGSYADNRGRVQVSVAPYEGPRDAPEPDAQGETLLVDAATPSETLSSDWAAGTRIRITVEGTYRLRDGAEWITADAECTNAWNDRRWRDVRVDGYVGGNRQPLGDLLVNGQILTWAPRDGGSCDADHVYTLEATTSQDGPLRFSIADDDFADNAGTLAVTIERR
;
A
#
# COMPACT_ATOMS: atom_id res chain seq x y z
N MET A 1 33.07 -68.93 -21.83
CA MET A 1 34.26 -69.80 -21.69
C MET A 1 34.98 -69.36 -20.42
N ILE A 2 34.93 -70.23 -19.39
CA ILE A 2 35.91 -70.43 -18.30
C ILE A 2 36.13 -69.24 -17.33
N SER A 3 36.11 -69.31 -16.00
CA SER A 3 35.58 -70.16 -14.92
C SER A 3 35.96 -69.39 -13.63
N GLU A 4 35.08 -69.32 -12.62
CA GLU A 4 35.44 -69.04 -11.20
C GLU A 4 36.37 -70.14 -10.63
N PRO A 5 37.18 -69.96 -9.55
CA PRO A 5 36.72 -69.80 -8.14
C PRO A 5 37.64 -68.96 -7.20
N SER A 6 37.13 -68.28 -6.16
CA SER A 6 36.85 -68.69 -4.76
C SER A 6 38.05 -68.91 -3.80
N THR A 7 37.91 -68.25 -2.63
CA THR A 7 38.15 -68.69 -1.22
C THR A 7 39.49 -68.53 -0.45
N ARG A 8 39.30 -67.99 0.78
CA ARG A 8 39.86 -68.37 2.13
C ARG A 8 40.87 -67.44 2.83
N MET A 9 40.43 -66.91 3.98
CA MET A 9 41.24 -66.49 5.16
C MET A 9 41.82 -67.73 5.90
N PRO A 10 42.82 -67.59 6.80
CA PRO A 10 42.57 -67.45 8.26
C PRO A 10 43.56 -66.48 8.99
N ALA A 11 43.19 -65.77 10.07
CA ALA A 11 43.32 -66.10 11.51
C ALA A 11 44.78 -66.30 12.01
N ARG A 12 45.24 -65.98 13.23
CA ARG A 12 44.78 -65.33 14.48
C ARG A 12 46.01 -65.31 15.44
N LEU A 13 46.02 -64.34 16.37
CA LEU A 13 46.45 -64.44 17.80
C LEU A 13 47.90 -64.73 18.24
N SER A 14 48.45 -63.80 19.05
CA SER A 14 48.79 -63.92 20.50
C SER A 14 50.05 -63.09 20.81
N ALA A 15 50.05 -62.06 21.66
CA ALA A 15 49.65 -61.89 23.06
C ALA A 15 50.86 -61.78 24.00
N HIS A 16 50.74 -60.84 24.95
CA HIS A 16 51.42 -60.68 26.24
C HIS A 16 52.61 -59.72 26.38
N GLY A 17 52.41 -58.72 27.25
CA GLY A 17 53.47 -57.95 27.90
C GLY A 17 53.03 -56.58 28.41
N GLU A 18 52.05 -56.51 29.30
CA GLU A 18 51.76 -55.29 30.09
C GLU A 18 52.94 -54.93 30.99
N GLN A 19 53.37 -53.66 31.00
CA GLN A 19 53.68 -52.96 32.25
C GLN A 19 53.65 -51.42 32.10
N ARG A 20 52.48 -50.88 32.45
CA ARG A 20 52.24 -49.61 33.17
C ARG A 20 53.33 -48.52 33.13
N ARG A 21 53.02 -47.41 32.46
CA ARG A 21 53.13 -46.05 33.02
C ARG A 21 52.24 -45.08 32.25
N ARG A 22 51.42 -44.36 33.00
CA ARG A 22 50.32 -43.52 32.52
C ARG A 22 50.86 -42.23 31.86
N VAL A 23 50.38 -42.00 30.64
CA VAL A 23 49.89 -40.73 30.06
C VAL A 23 50.78 -39.49 30.20
N ALA A 24 51.44 -39.11 29.09
CA ALA A 24 51.35 -37.78 28.49
C ALA A 24 52.10 -37.79 27.13
N ALA A 25 51.44 -38.25 26.06
CA ALA A 25 51.96 -38.12 24.71
C ALA A 25 50.92 -37.37 23.86
N ALA A 26 51.34 -36.21 23.37
CA ALA A 26 50.55 -35.23 22.66
C ALA A 26 49.86 -35.82 21.42
N THR A 27 48.54 -35.90 21.46
CA THR A 27 47.73 -36.07 20.26
C THR A 27 47.81 -34.77 19.47
N LEU A 28 48.55 -34.78 18.36
CA LEU A 28 48.47 -33.75 17.32
C LEU A 28 47.06 -33.81 16.72
N VAL A 29 46.12 -33.10 17.34
CA VAL A 29 44.83 -32.80 16.73
C VAL A 29 45.14 -31.82 15.61
N VAL A 30 45.14 -32.31 14.37
CA VAL A 30 44.95 -31.44 13.21
C VAL A 30 43.55 -30.87 13.37
N LEU A 31 43.45 -29.72 14.04
CA LEU A 31 42.26 -28.91 14.02
C LEU A 31 42.11 -28.50 12.56
N LEU A 32 41.22 -29.19 11.82
CA LEU A 32 40.52 -28.53 10.73
C LEU A 32 39.79 -27.36 11.41
N ILE A 33 40.46 -26.22 11.49
CA ILE A 33 39.78 -24.94 11.63
C ILE A 33 38.99 -24.85 10.32
N CYS A 34 37.74 -25.33 10.35
CA CYS A 34 36.71 -24.77 9.53
C CYS A 34 36.71 -23.28 9.89
N LEU A 35 37.51 -22.49 9.15
CA LEU A 35 37.35 -21.05 9.11
C LEU A 35 35.85 -20.86 8.87
N PRO A 36 35.12 -20.18 9.76
CA PRO A 36 33.71 -19.95 9.53
C PRO A 36 33.65 -19.27 8.16
N ALA A 37 32.96 -19.91 7.22
CA ALA A 37 32.70 -19.36 5.91
C ALA A 37 32.32 -17.90 6.14
N ALA A 38 33.11 -16.96 5.61
CA ALA A 38 32.98 -15.54 5.88
C ALA A 38 31.50 -15.18 5.88
N ALA A 39 30.95 -14.94 7.09
CA ALA A 39 29.52 -14.79 7.27
C ALA A 39 29.06 -13.75 6.25
N ALA A 40 28.09 -14.10 5.41
CA ALA A 40 27.65 -13.22 4.34
C ALA A 40 27.32 -11.86 4.95
N LEU A 41 28.08 -10.82 4.58
CA LEU A 41 27.83 -9.44 5.00
C LEU A 41 26.47 -9.05 4.42
N VAL A 42 25.43 -9.16 5.24
CA VAL A 42 24.10 -8.61 5.00
C VAL A 42 23.77 -7.68 6.16
N PRO A 43 22.95 -6.65 5.95
CA PRO A 43 22.57 -5.76 7.03
C PRO A 43 21.95 -6.55 8.19
N LYS A 44 22.40 -6.27 9.42
CA LYS A 44 21.82 -6.85 10.62
C LYS A 44 20.94 -5.84 11.31
N ALA A 45 19.71 -6.24 11.62
CA ALA A 45 18.93 -5.53 12.62
C ALA A 45 19.48 -5.85 14.00
N GLY A 46 19.56 -4.87 14.89
CA GLY A 46 20.00 -5.05 16.28
C GLY A 46 19.00 -5.79 17.17
N PHE A 47 17.95 -6.38 16.58
CA PHE A 47 16.84 -7.01 17.28
C PHE A 47 16.14 -8.03 16.38
N ALA A 48 15.43 -8.98 16.99
CA ALA A 48 14.62 -9.96 16.26
C ALA A 48 13.30 -9.32 15.80
N PHE A 49 12.95 -9.46 14.52
CA PHE A 49 11.65 -8.99 14.02
C PHE A 49 10.51 -9.95 14.36
N GLY A 50 9.35 -9.40 14.74
CA GLY A 50 8.09 -10.13 14.88
C GLY A 50 7.47 -10.52 13.53
N PRO A 51 6.33 -11.25 13.54
CA PRO A 51 5.65 -11.70 12.33
C PRO A 51 4.97 -10.59 11.53
N ARG A 52 4.63 -9.45 12.16
CA ARG A 52 4.01 -8.29 11.48
C ARG A 52 5.07 -7.40 10.82
N ILE A 53 4.80 -6.96 9.60
CA ILE A 53 5.63 -6.03 8.82
C ILE A 53 4.77 -5.07 8.01
N GLU A 54 5.37 -3.99 7.51
CA GLU A 54 4.77 -3.00 6.60
C GLU A 54 4.19 -3.66 5.34
N GLY A 55 3.17 -3.07 4.73
CA GLY A 55 2.73 -3.43 3.36
C GLY A 55 3.82 -3.16 2.31
N LEU A 56 3.52 -3.48 1.05
CA LEU A 56 4.36 -3.06 -0.08
C LEU A 56 4.15 -1.56 -0.33
N ALA A 57 5.24 -0.82 -0.53
CA ALA A 57 5.16 0.61 -0.80
C ALA A 57 4.56 0.90 -2.20
N SER A 58 3.60 1.82 -2.26
CA SER A 58 3.06 2.38 -3.50
C SER A 58 4.07 3.27 -4.23
N TYR A 59 3.86 3.52 -5.52
CA TYR A 59 4.67 4.51 -6.24
C TYR A 59 4.22 5.92 -5.86
N VAL A 60 5.16 6.70 -5.30
CA VAL A 60 4.99 8.13 -5.10
C VAL A 60 6.15 8.84 -5.78
N GLY A 61 5.84 9.43 -6.94
CA GLY A 61 6.79 10.26 -7.68
C GLY A 61 7.13 11.54 -6.91
N GLN A 62 8.20 12.21 -7.32
CA GLN A 62 8.56 13.50 -6.72
C GLN A 62 7.49 14.56 -7.06
N THR A 63 6.88 15.17 -6.04
CA THR A 63 5.87 16.22 -6.16
C THR A 63 6.37 17.57 -5.63
N THR A 64 7.42 17.56 -4.81
CA THR A 64 8.00 18.75 -4.21
C THR A 64 9.52 18.82 -4.43
N CYS A 65 10.13 19.98 -4.22
CA CYS A 65 11.58 20.05 -4.05
C CYS A 65 11.92 20.53 -2.63
N SER A 66 12.37 19.59 -1.81
CA SER A 66 12.89 19.79 -0.46
C SER A 66 14.15 18.94 -0.32
N PRO A 67 15.31 19.41 -0.81
CA PRO A 67 16.54 18.63 -0.94
C PRO A 67 17.27 18.50 0.40
N THR A 68 16.53 18.19 1.46
CA THR A 68 17.02 17.83 2.79
C THR A 68 16.94 16.32 2.92
N ALA A 69 18.07 15.67 3.24
CA ALA A 69 18.14 14.24 3.44
C ALA A 69 17.20 13.81 4.57
N LYS A 70 16.29 12.88 4.28
CA LYS A 70 15.33 12.43 5.28
C LYS A 70 15.99 11.42 6.21
N ARG A 71 15.60 11.45 7.50
CA ARG A 71 16.25 10.70 8.59
C ARG A 71 16.44 9.21 8.29
N GLY A 72 15.42 8.55 7.78
CA GLY A 72 15.45 7.14 7.41
C GLY A 72 16.31 6.86 6.18
N THR A 73 16.31 7.75 5.18
CA THR A 73 17.23 7.67 4.04
C THR A 73 18.69 7.76 4.50
N THR A 74 19.00 8.70 5.40
CA THR A 74 20.32 8.81 6.03
C THR A 74 20.68 7.57 6.86
N ALA A 75 19.72 7.03 7.62
CA ALA A 75 19.93 5.81 8.41
C ALA A 75 20.18 4.59 7.51
N PHE A 76 19.49 4.50 6.37
CA PHE A 76 19.67 3.46 5.36
C PHE A 76 21.03 3.55 4.67
N ALA A 77 21.42 4.74 4.21
CA ALA A 77 22.76 4.98 3.65
C ALA A 77 23.85 4.55 4.64
N ASN A 78 23.74 4.97 5.90
CA ASN A 78 24.68 4.60 6.95
C ASN A 78 24.68 3.08 7.24
N LEU A 79 23.54 2.41 7.15
CA LEU A 79 23.45 0.96 7.30
C LEU A 79 24.23 0.24 6.19
N LEU A 80 24.08 0.68 4.94
CA LEU A 80 24.79 0.08 3.80
C LEU A 80 26.30 0.34 3.89
N LEU A 81 26.71 1.57 4.16
CA LEU A 81 28.13 1.93 4.26
C LEU A 81 28.84 1.23 5.42
N ARG A 82 28.16 1.00 6.55
CA ARG A 82 28.71 0.18 7.65
C ARG A 82 28.79 -1.31 7.30
N THR A 83 27.83 -1.82 6.53
CA THR A 83 27.80 -3.23 6.14
C THR A 83 28.84 -3.55 5.07
N TYR A 84 29.08 -2.59 4.16
CA TYR A 84 29.97 -2.70 3.03
C TYR A 84 31.00 -1.56 3.05
N PRO A 85 32.04 -1.64 3.91
CA PRO A 85 32.97 -0.53 4.17
C PRO A 85 33.85 -0.12 2.97
N ARG A 86 33.85 -0.91 1.88
CA ARG A 86 34.54 -0.59 0.62
C ARG A 86 33.64 0.08 -0.42
N SER A 87 32.34 0.16 -0.17
CA SER A 87 31.39 0.87 -1.02
C SER A 87 31.43 2.38 -0.75
N SER A 88 30.76 3.17 -1.60
CA SER A 88 30.71 4.62 -1.47
C SER A 88 29.28 5.16 -1.47
N SER A 89 29.12 6.41 -1.06
CA SER A 89 27.88 7.17 -1.23
C SER A 89 28.05 8.10 -2.43
N LEU A 90 27.13 8.03 -3.40
CA LEU A 90 27.06 9.01 -4.49
C LEU A 90 26.03 10.12 -4.22
N GLY A 91 25.20 9.96 -3.19
CA GLY A 91 24.43 11.06 -2.60
C GLY A 91 23.00 10.68 -2.24
N ILE A 92 22.39 11.51 -1.39
CA ILE A 92 20.97 11.41 -1.01
C ILE A 92 20.16 12.51 -1.69
N VAL A 93 20.69 13.73 -1.73
CA VAL A 93 19.96 14.92 -2.20
C VAL A 93 20.51 15.43 -3.51
N ARG A 94 19.64 16.05 -4.31
CA ARG A 94 19.99 16.76 -5.54
C ARG A 94 19.33 18.13 -5.55
N ALA A 95 20.04 19.14 -6.05
CA ALA A 95 19.50 20.49 -6.19
C ALA A 95 18.26 20.53 -7.10
N CYS A 96 17.32 21.42 -6.80
CA CYS A 96 16.02 21.49 -7.49
C CYS A 96 16.12 21.73 -9.00
N ASN A 97 17.10 22.54 -9.40
CA ASN A 97 17.35 22.96 -10.77
C ASN A 97 18.19 21.96 -11.59
N VAL A 98 18.54 20.80 -11.02
CA VAL A 98 19.38 19.80 -11.70
C VAL A 98 18.53 18.60 -12.13
N GLY A 99 18.53 18.32 -13.43
CA GLY A 99 17.84 17.18 -14.03
C GLY A 99 16.30 17.23 -13.92
N GLY A 100 15.65 16.14 -14.34
CA GLY A 100 14.20 15.97 -14.30
C GLY A 100 13.64 15.59 -12.92
N THR A 101 12.43 15.05 -12.91
CA THR A 101 11.76 14.53 -11.71
C THR A 101 12.59 13.43 -11.05
N SER A 102 12.82 13.55 -9.74
CA SER A 102 13.65 12.65 -8.95
C SER A 102 13.44 12.80 -7.45
N GLU A 103 13.32 11.69 -6.75
CA GLU A 103 13.14 11.58 -5.30
C GLU A 103 14.38 12.02 -4.50
N HIS A 104 15.52 12.23 -5.17
CA HIS A 104 16.67 12.94 -4.59
C HIS A 104 16.32 14.39 -4.26
N LYS A 105 15.40 15.03 -4.98
CA LYS A 105 14.94 16.39 -4.69
C LYS A 105 14.07 16.45 -3.44
N GLU A 106 13.67 15.32 -2.88
CA GLU A 106 12.90 15.20 -1.64
C GLU A 106 13.72 14.55 -0.51
N GLY A 107 14.97 14.17 -0.78
CA GLY A 107 15.84 13.46 0.15
C GLY A 107 15.37 12.04 0.51
N ARG A 108 14.56 11.43 -0.35
CA ARG A 108 14.02 10.07 -0.20
C ARG A 108 14.78 9.01 -1.00
N ALA A 109 15.70 9.44 -1.86
CA ALA A 109 16.52 8.55 -2.65
C ALA A 109 17.96 8.46 -2.12
N PHE A 110 18.64 7.36 -2.44
CA PHE A 110 20.04 7.15 -2.13
C PHE A 110 20.74 6.42 -3.27
N ASP A 111 21.81 7.01 -3.79
CA ASP A 111 22.69 6.38 -4.76
C ASP A 111 23.86 5.73 -4.01
N TRP A 112 23.85 4.39 -3.96
CA TRP A 112 24.88 3.57 -3.31
C TRP A 112 25.92 3.13 -4.33
N GLY A 113 27.13 3.69 -4.25
CA GLY A 113 28.20 3.48 -5.22
C GLY A 113 28.73 2.05 -5.19
N MET A 114 28.52 1.35 -6.31
CA MET A 114 28.86 -0.04 -6.56
C MET A 114 29.07 -0.21 -8.07
N ASP A 115 30.18 -0.76 -8.51
CA ASP A 115 30.52 -1.01 -9.92
C ASP A 115 30.02 -2.39 -10.37
N TYR A 116 29.15 -2.38 -11.37
CA TYR A 116 28.61 -3.58 -11.99
C TYR A 116 29.70 -4.38 -12.70
N TYR A 117 30.77 -3.77 -13.16
CA TYR A 117 31.86 -4.48 -13.84
C TYR A 117 32.81 -5.17 -12.85
N ASP A 118 32.81 -4.78 -11.57
CA ASP A 118 33.55 -5.47 -10.51
C ASP A 118 32.79 -6.71 -9.99
N ALA A 119 33.43 -7.88 -10.08
CA ALA A 119 32.80 -9.16 -9.70
C ALA A 119 32.56 -9.30 -8.19
N THR A 120 33.34 -8.62 -7.35
CA THR A 120 33.19 -8.60 -5.90
C THR A 120 32.00 -7.73 -5.51
N GLU A 121 31.89 -6.55 -6.11
CA GLU A 121 30.80 -5.61 -5.86
C GLU A 121 29.46 -6.15 -6.37
N ARG A 122 29.42 -6.79 -7.55
CA ARG A 122 28.23 -7.55 -8.00
C ARG A 122 27.76 -8.59 -6.97
N LYS A 123 28.69 -9.33 -6.35
CA LYS A 123 28.35 -10.33 -5.32
C LYS A 123 27.81 -9.67 -4.05
N GLN A 124 28.31 -8.49 -3.68
CA GLN A 124 27.79 -7.72 -2.54
C GLN A 124 26.39 -7.18 -2.81
N VAL A 125 26.15 -6.60 -3.99
CA VAL A 125 24.81 -6.17 -4.41
C VAL A 125 23.85 -7.36 -4.42
N ALA A 126 24.23 -8.50 -5.00
CA ALA A 126 23.40 -9.71 -5.01
C ALA A 126 23.05 -10.20 -3.59
N LYS A 127 23.99 -10.13 -2.64
CA LYS A 127 23.75 -10.46 -1.23
C LYS A 127 22.75 -9.51 -0.57
N LEU A 128 22.90 -8.19 -0.79
CA LEU A 128 21.95 -7.20 -0.30
C LEU A 128 20.56 -7.44 -0.88
N MET A 129 20.44 -7.62 -2.19
CA MET A 129 19.15 -7.87 -2.85
C MET A 129 18.51 -9.16 -2.35
N GLY A 130 19.29 -10.23 -2.20
CA GLY A 130 18.81 -11.48 -1.62
C GLY A 130 18.30 -11.29 -0.19
N TRP A 131 18.93 -10.44 0.62
CA TRP A 131 18.48 -10.12 1.97
C TRP A 131 17.23 -9.23 2.01
N LEU A 132 17.16 -8.22 1.13
CA LEU A 132 16.00 -7.32 0.98
C LEU A 132 14.74 -8.09 0.57
N LEU A 133 14.88 -8.95 -0.43
CA LEU A 133 13.77 -9.64 -1.08
C LEU A 133 13.42 -10.99 -0.44
N LYS A 134 14.19 -11.44 0.57
CA LYS A 134 13.99 -12.72 1.22
C LYS A 134 12.61 -12.83 1.87
N THR A 135 11.98 -14.00 1.76
CA THR A 135 10.91 -14.40 2.66
C THR A 135 11.48 -14.64 4.06
N ASP A 136 10.92 -13.99 5.07
CA ASP A 136 11.37 -14.19 6.45
C ASP A 136 10.82 -15.50 7.06
N ARG A 137 11.24 -15.79 8.30
CA ARG A 137 10.83 -17.00 9.02
C ARG A 137 9.32 -17.08 9.32
N HIS A 138 8.59 -15.99 9.14
CA HIS A 138 7.16 -15.88 9.39
C HIS A 138 6.33 -15.92 8.09
N GLY A 139 6.98 -16.22 6.96
CA GLY A 139 6.31 -16.33 5.65
C GLY A 139 6.12 -14.99 4.92
N ASN A 140 6.64 -13.88 5.45
CA ASN A 140 6.48 -12.60 4.79
C ASN A 140 7.44 -12.45 3.60
N HIS A 141 6.90 -12.30 2.38
CA HIS A 141 7.68 -12.03 1.18
C HIS A 141 8.28 -10.62 1.16
N TRP A 142 9.46 -10.46 0.54
CA TRP A 142 10.20 -9.20 0.41
C TRP A 142 10.42 -8.46 1.73
N ALA A 143 10.72 -9.23 2.78
CA ALA A 143 10.46 -8.81 4.14
C ALA A 143 11.29 -7.59 4.57
N ASN A 144 12.57 -7.53 4.19
CA ASN A 144 13.42 -6.40 4.59
C ASN A 144 13.22 -5.18 3.69
N ALA A 145 12.86 -5.37 2.41
CA ALA A 145 12.45 -4.25 1.55
C ALA A 145 11.23 -3.53 2.13
N ARG A 146 10.22 -4.29 2.58
CA ARG A 146 9.02 -3.77 3.28
C ARG A 146 9.40 -3.10 4.60
N ARG A 147 10.18 -3.78 5.45
CA ARG A 147 10.61 -3.24 6.75
C ARG A 147 11.42 -1.96 6.65
N LEU A 148 12.22 -1.78 5.60
CA LEU A 148 13.01 -0.57 5.37
C LEU A 148 12.22 0.55 4.70
N GLY A 149 11.05 0.24 4.12
CA GLY A 149 10.25 1.17 3.34
C GLY A 149 10.85 1.47 1.98
N ILE A 150 11.36 0.45 1.27
CA ILE A 150 11.89 0.59 -0.08
C ILE A 150 10.73 0.67 -1.08
N GLN A 151 10.66 1.76 -1.85
CA GLN A 151 9.68 1.97 -2.92
C GLN A 151 10.12 1.28 -4.21
N TYR A 152 11.34 1.55 -4.66
CA TYR A 152 11.95 0.86 -5.81
C TYR A 152 13.48 0.89 -5.75
N MET A 153 14.10 0.01 -6.53
CA MET A 153 15.54 -0.16 -6.67
C MET A 153 15.92 -0.29 -8.14
N ILE A 154 17.00 0.34 -8.57
CA ILE A 154 17.49 0.26 -9.95
C ILE A 154 18.97 -0.17 -9.95
N TRP A 155 19.28 -1.17 -10.75
CA TRP A 155 20.64 -1.70 -10.89
C TRP A 155 20.85 -2.34 -12.27
N ASN A 156 21.90 -1.92 -12.98
CA ASN A 156 22.29 -2.42 -14.31
C ASN A 156 21.11 -2.57 -15.29
N ARG A 157 20.43 -1.46 -15.60
CA ARG A 157 19.24 -1.41 -16.47
C ARG A 157 18.12 -2.37 -16.06
N ARG A 158 18.00 -2.63 -14.77
CA ARG A 158 16.84 -3.33 -14.21
C ARG A 158 16.25 -2.56 -13.05
N ILE A 159 14.93 -2.63 -12.91
CA ILE A 159 14.17 -2.04 -11.81
C ILE A 159 13.35 -3.12 -11.10
N TRP A 160 13.40 -3.10 -9.78
CA TRP A 160 12.45 -3.79 -8.91
C TRP A 160 11.66 -2.73 -8.14
N SER A 161 10.34 -2.90 -8.02
CA SER A 161 9.48 -1.96 -7.32
C SER A 161 8.51 -2.68 -6.39
N ALA A 162 8.31 -2.16 -5.18
CA ALA A 162 7.44 -2.78 -4.19
C ALA A 162 5.99 -2.90 -4.69
N TYR A 163 5.46 -1.87 -5.35
CA TYR A 163 4.11 -1.85 -5.93
C TYR A 163 3.90 -2.81 -7.12
N ARG A 164 4.97 -3.45 -7.62
CA ARG A 164 4.92 -4.52 -8.65
C ARG A 164 5.88 -5.65 -8.28
N ALA A 165 5.95 -5.98 -6.98
CA ALA A 165 6.99 -6.87 -6.44
C ALA A 165 6.93 -8.31 -6.98
N SER A 166 5.73 -8.78 -7.32
CA SER A 166 5.47 -10.12 -7.87
C SER A 166 6.10 -10.34 -9.25
N GLU A 167 6.30 -9.28 -10.02
CA GLU A 167 6.92 -9.33 -11.35
C GLU A 167 8.45 -9.42 -11.28
N GLY A 168 9.04 -9.28 -10.09
CA GLY A 168 10.49 -9.35 -9.92
C GLY A 168 11.24 -8.17 -10.57
N TRP A 169 12.44 -8.44 -11.08
CA TRP A 169 13.28 -7.45 -11.73
C TRP A 169 12.91 -7.33 -13.20
N ARG A 170 12.63 -6.10 -13.65
CA ARG A 170 12.18 -5.81 -15.02
C ARG A 170 13.18 -4.91 -15.73
N PRO A 171 13.13 -4.81 -17.07
CA PRO A 171 13.94 -3.85 -17.82
C PRO A 171 13.74 -2.41 -17.33
N TYR A 172 14.83 -1.63 -17.26
CA TYR A 172 14.81 -0.21 -16.96
C TYR A 172 15.43 0.57 -18.13
N THR A 173 14.65 1.51 -18.68
CA THR A 173 14.98 2.28 -19.89
C THR A 173 15.38 3.73 -19.59
N GLY A 174 15.54 4.11 -18.32
CA GLY A 174 15.96 5.47 -17.97
C GLY A 174 17.38 5.81 -18.43
N SER A 175 17.66 7.11 -18.51
CA SER A 175 18.89 7.65 -19.10
C SER A 175 20.18 7.16 -18.43
N SER A 176 20.17 6.96 -17.12
CA SER A 176 21.27 6.35 -16.38
C SER A 176 21.17 4.82 -16.44
N ALA A 177 22.24 4.15 -16.88
CA ALA A 177 22.25 2.68 -16.90
C ALA A 177 22.39 2.04 -15.49
N HIS A 178 22.66 2.84 -14.44
CA HIS A 178 22.89 2.38 -13.06
C HIS A 178 23.91 1.24 -12.99
N ARG A 179 25.06 1.40 -13.66
CA ARG A 179 26.14 0.40 -13.69
C ARG A 179 27.27 0.73 -12.72
N ASP A 180 27.26 1.92 -12.16
CA ASP A 180 28.25 2.49 -11.24
C ASP A 180 27.64 2.73 -9.84
N HIS A 181 26.34 2.54 -9.68
CA HIS A 181 25.63 2.58 -8.40
C HIS A 181 24.30 1.84 -8.44
N VAL A 182 23.85 1.41 -7.27
CA VAL A 182 22.47 1.00 -7.04
C VAL A 182 21.68 2.23 -6.58
N HIS A 183 20.61 2.55 -7.29
CA HIS A 183 19.68 3.60 -6.86
C HIS A 183 18.57 2.99 -6.01
N PHE A 184 18.30 3.61 -4.87
CA PHE A 184 17.17 3.28 -4.00
C PHE A 184 16.26 4.49 -3.88
N SER A 185 14.95 4.28 -4.02
CA SER A 185 13.93 5.23 -3.58
C SER A 185 13.16 4.65 -2.42
N LEU A 186 12.98 5.42 -1.36
CA LEU A 186 12.21 5.04 -0.17
C LEU A 186 10.82 5.66 -0.21
N SER A 187 9.84 4.92 0.31
CA SER A 187 8.52 5.48 0.65
C SER A 187 8.68 6.59 1.68
N TRP A 188 7.70 7.48 1.82
CA TRP A 188 7.75 8.52 2.84
C TRP A 188 7.94 7.97 4.26
N THR A 189 7.28 6.85 4.60
CA THR A 189 7.44 6.17 5.88
C THR A 189 8.86 5.65 6.10
N GLY A 190 9.46 5.06 5.05
CA GLY A 190 10.86 4.60 5.06
C GLY A 190 11.83 5.76 5.17
N ALA A 191 11.68 6.78 4.32
CA ALA A 191 12.52 7.96 4.26
C ALA A 191 12.50 8.78 5.56
N ARG A 192 11.35 8.85 6.25
CA ARG A 192 11.22 9.51 7.57
C ARG A 192 11.75 8.65 8.73
N GLY A 193 12.16 7.40 8.47
CA GLY A 193 12.71 6.50 9.49
C GLY A 193 11.65 6.00 10.46
N LYS A 194 10.40 5.87 10.00
CA LYS A 194 9.27 5.48 10.84
C LYS A 194 8.86 4.01 10.67
N THR A 195 9.46 3.21 9.80
CA THR A 195 9.11 1.78 9.65
C THR A 195 9.65 0.92 10.81
N SER A 196 9.19 -0.33 10.91
CA SER A 196 9.54 -1.32 11.92
C SER A 196 11.03 -1.66 11.97
N PHE A 197 11.76 -1.42 10.88
CA PHE A 197 13.22 -1.52 10.88
C PHE A 197 13.89 -0.41 11.71
N TRP A 198 13.33 0.80 11.66
CA TRP A 198 13.89 2.00 12.29
C TRP A 198 13.30 2.27 13.67
N ASN A 199 12.03 1.89 13.87
CA ASN A 199 11.26 2.16 15.08
C ASN A 199 10.52 0.92 15.60
N ARG A 200 10.96 0.42 16.76
CA ARG A 200 10.48 -0.83 17.39
C ARG A 200 9.05 -0.75 17.95
N THR A 201 8.44 0.44 18.04
CA THR A 201 7.08 0.62 18.58
C THR A 201 5.95 0.39 17.57
N ARG A 202 6.27 0.27 16.26
CA ARG A 202 5.29 -0.01 15.20
C ARG A 202 4.69 -1.42 15.28
N PHE A 203 5.42 -2.40 15.85
CA PHE A 203 4.92 -3.74 16.13
C PHE A 203 5.60 -4.32 17.40
N PRO A 204 4.91 -4.36 18.56
CA PRO A 204 5.46 -4.99 19.75
C PRO A 204 5.77 -6.47 19.50
N LEU A 205 6.91 -6.94 20.00
CA LEU A 205 7.25 -8.37 19.99
C LEU A 205 6.24 -9.11 20.87
N GLY A 206 5.30 -9.85 20.28
CA GLY A 206 4.29 -10.60 21.02
C GLY A 206 4.87 -11.79 21.81
N GLY A 207 4.85 -11.67 23.15
CA GLY A 207 4.69 -12.65 24.26
C GLY A 207 5.64 -13.86 24.36
N THR A 208 6.16 -14.35 25.49
CA THR A 208 6.02 -14.19 26.96
C THR A 208 7.37 -14.67 27.57
N VAL A 209 7.91 -14.19 28.71
CA VAL A 209 7.68 -14.60 30.12
C VAL A 209 8.62 -13.76 31.04
N THR A 210 8.05 -13.23 32.13
CA THR A 210 8.61 -12.73 33.44
C THR A 210 9.62 -11.57 33.54
N ASP A 211 9.11 -10.49 34.13
CA ASP A 211 9.73 -9.34 34.85
C ASP A 211 10.44 -9.80 36.17
N PRO A 212 11.04 -8.94 37.06
CA PRO A 212 11.65 -7.60 36.96
C PRO A 212 13.09 -7.52 37.55
N THR A 213 13.86 -6.47 37.26
CA THR A 213 14.30 -5.42 38.23
C THR A 213 15.39 -4.48 37.69
N PRO A 214 15.39 -3.19 38.12
CA PRO A 214 16.37 -2.17 37.73
C PRO A 214 17.52 -2.03 38.74
N VAL A 215 18.74 -1.73 38.27
CA VAL A 215 19.83 -1.22 39.11
C VAL A 215 20.47 -0.02 38.41
N GLY A 216 20.43 1.13 39.09
CA GLY A 216 21.03 2.37 38.63
C GLY A 216 22.51 2.52 39.01
N GLY A 217 23.10 3.65 38.60
CA GLY A 217 24.26 4.25 39.26
C GLY A 217 25.47 4.56 38.38
N GLY A 218 25.52 5.78 37.84
CA GLY A 218 26.57 6.77 38.13
C GLY A 218 28.02 6.62 37.61
N GLY A 219 28.56 7.76 37.15
CA GLY A 219 29.97 8.12 37.32
C GLY A 219 30.85 8.04 36.07
N GLY A 220 31.23 9.19 35.52
CA GLY A 220 32.18 9.31 34.42
C GLY A 220 33.65 9.37 34.85
N ASP A 221 34.56 9.37 33.87
CA ASP A 221 35.76 10.24 33.83
C ASP A 221 36.41 10.22 32.43
N THR A 222 37.10 11.33 32.17
CA THR A 222 37.96 11.86 31.10
C THR A 222 38.97 10.89 30.44
N THR A 223 39.42 11.06 29.18
CA THR A 223 40.46 12.02 28.69
C THR A 223 40.64 11.95 27.13
N PRO A 224 41.47 12.78 26.43
CA PRO A 224 41.08 13.49 25.20
C PRO A 224 41.92 13.26 23.91
N GLY A 225 41.41 13.77 22.78
CA GLY A 225 42.18 14.39 21.68
C GLY A 225 42.31 13.62 20.36
N THR A 226 41.69 14.11 19.27
CA THR A 226 42.32 14.92 18.20
C THR A 226 41.40 15.04 16.97
N GLY A 227 41.26 16.26 16.40
CA GLY A 227 40.97 16.47 14.96
C GLY A 227 39.68 17.21 14.61
N ASP A 228 39.67 18.52 14.84
CA ASP A 228 38.59 19.47 14.60
C ASP A 228 38.45 19.89 13.12
N HIS A 229 37.22 19.79 12.60
CA HIS A 229 36.64 20.71 11.61
C HIS A 229 35.15 20.91 11.95
N SER A 230 34.89 21.67 13.02
CA SER A 230 33.54 22.06 13.43
C SER A 230 33.14 23.39 12.80
N TYR A 231 32.07 23.35 11.99
CA TYR A 231 31.28 24.55 11.73
C TYR A 231 30.54 24.93 13.01
N PRO A 232 30.37 26.22 13.35
CA PRO A 232 29.71 26.63 14.57
C PRO A 232 28.27 26.11 14.58
N VAL A 233 27.95 25.26 15.55
CA VAL A 233 26.58 24.92 15.91
C VAL A 233 25.97 26.19 16.51
N PRO A 234 24.86 26.72 15.98
CA PRO A 234 24.15 27.81 16.64
C PRO A 234 23.74 27.33 18.03
N SER A 235 24.25 27.99 19.07
CA SER A 235 23.76 27.79 20.43
C SER A 235 22.27 28.13 20.44
N PRO A 236 21.39 27.30 21.03
CA PRO A 236 20.00 27.69 21.26
C PRO A 236 20.01 28.95 22.09
N ASP A 237 19.43 30.01 21.56
CA ASP A 237 19.19 31.25 22.29
C ASP A 237 18.25 30.95 23.47
N SER A 238 18.82 30.86 24.67
CA SER A 238 18.11 30.59 25.92
C SER A 238 17.29 31.79 26.42
N THR A 239 17.16 32.85 25.62
CA THR A 239 16.37 34.05 25.97
C THR A 239 14.94 34.03 25.41
N ARG A 240 14.55 33.02 24.62
CA ARG A 240 13.16 32.83 24.20
C ARG A 240 12.40 31.97 25.20
N ASP A 241 11.58 32.65 25.98
CA ASP A 241 10.57 32.13 26.91
C ASP A 241 10.07 30.70 26.59
N PRO A 242 10.29 29.71 27.48
CA PRO A 242 9.77 28.36 27.33
C PRO A 242 8.24 28.26 27.48
N GLU A 243 7.56 29.27 28.03
CA GLU A 243 6.08 29.24 28.16
C GLU A 243 5.35 29.37 26.82
N ARG A 244 6.00 29.92 25.80
CA ARG A 244 5.43 30.07 24.45
C ARG A 244 5.53 28.82 23.58
N ARG A 245 5.99 27.69 24.12
CA ARG A 245 6.19 26.41 23.43
C ARG A 245 5.24 25.39 24.03
N LEU A 246 4.03 25.26 23.50
CA LEU A 246 3.18 24.12 23.85
C LEU A 246 3.83 22.86 23.26
N PRO A 247 4.28 21.91 24.09
CA PRO A 247 4.84 20.65 23.59
C PRO A 247 3.76 19.83 22.90
N GLU A 248 4.18 18.92 22.02
CA GLU A 248 3.33 17.88 21.44
C GLU A 248 2.49 17.20 22.54
N PRO A 249 1.22 16.85 22.28
CA PRO A 249 0.37 16.17 23.26
C PRO A 249 1.08 14.94 23.83
N GLN A 250 1.27 14.92 25.15
CA GLN A 250 1.91 13.80 25.83
C GLN A 250 0.86 12.85 26.40
N PRO A 251 1.15 11.53 26.46
CA PRO A 251 0.26 10.58 27.11
C PRO A 251 0.09 10.92 28.58
N ASP A 252 -1.15 10.85 29.08
CA ASP A 252 -1.41 11.02 30.51
C ASP A 252 -0.67 9.95 31.32
N PRO A 253 -0.13 10.24 32.51
CA PRO A 253 0.57 9.24 33.32
C PRO A 253 -0.30 8.02 33.66
N SER A 254 -1.62 8.21 33.78
CA SER A 254 -2.58 7.17 34.10
C SER A 254 -3.91 7.40 33.37
N LEU A 255 -4.51 6.33 32.84
CA LEU A 255 -5.87 6.40 32.28
C LEU A 255 -6.93 6.13 33.35
N LEU A 256 -8.05 6.84 33.23
CA LEU A 256 -9.23 6.56 34.03
C LEU A 256 -9.79 5.18 33.69
N GLN A 257 -10.26 4.46 34.69
CA GLN A 257 -10.89 3.14 34.47
C GLN A 257 -12.35 3.30 34.03
N ALA A 258 -12.82 2.37 33.20
CA ALA A 258 -14.20 2.25 32.77
C ALA A 258 -14.46 0.81 32.28
N ALA A 259 -15.72 0.48 31.96
CA ALA A 259 -16.05 -0.77 31.30
C ALA A 259 -15.40 -0.83 29.90
N PRO A 260 -14.99 -2.01 29.40
CA PRO A 260 -14.40 -2.14 28.07
C PRO A 260 -15.30 -1.54 26.97
N LEU A 261 -14.71 -0.70 26.15
CA LEU A 261 -15.34 -0.11 24.97
C LEU A 261 -15.57 -1.18 23.91
N THR A 262 -16.74 -1.14 23.27
CA THR A 262 -17.11 -2.00 22.14
C THR A 262 -17.31 -1.17 20.88
N GLU A 263 -18.20 -0.18 20.95
CA GLU A 263 -18.39 0.88 19.95
C GLU A 263 -18.69 2.18 20.70
N GLU A 264 -18.13 3.31 20.25
CA GLU A 264 -18.62 4.62 20.67
C GLU A 264 -18.29 5.70 19.62
N THR A 265 -18.90 6.88 19.75
CA THR A 265 -18.52 8.06 18.97
C THR A 265 -18.09 9.18 19.92
N VAL A 266 -16.87 9.67 19.77
CA VAL A 266 -16.29 10.75 20.57
C VAL A 266 -16.28 12.04 19.77
N GLU A 267 -16.96 13.07 20.29
CA GLU A 267 -16.90 14.42 19.73
C GLU A 267 -15.70 15.18 20.32
N VAL A 268 -14.66 15.36 19.52
CA VAL A 268 -13.40 15.99 19.92
C VAL A 268 -13.51 17.49 19.73
N SER A 269 -13.55 18.24 20.84
CA SER A 269 -13.56 19.70 20.78
C SER A 269 -12.18 20.25 20.47
N SER A 270 -12.09 21.13 19.47
CA SER A 270 -10.82 21.81 19.13
C SER A 270 -10.36 22.82 20.18
N ARG A 271 -11.24 23.21 21.12
CA ARG A 271 -10.90 24.14 22.23
C ARG A 271 -10.38 23.44 23.48
N ALA A 272 -10.57 22.13 23.59
CA ALA A 272 -10.22 21.38 24.78
C ALA A 272 -8.74 20.97 24.73
N ARG A 273 -7.87 21.70 25.44
CA ARG A 273 -6.42 21.37 25.49
C ARG A 273 -6.11 19.95 25.97
N ARG A 274 -6.92 19.40 26.89
CA ARG A 274 -6.79 18.00 27.36
C ARG A 274 -7.59 17.01 26.51
N GLY A 275 -8.22 17.49 25.44
CA GLY A 275 -9.03 16.68 24.55
C GLY A 275 -10.33 16.20 25.16
N THR A 276 -10.95 15.25 24.47
CA THR A 276 -12.13 14.53 24.92
C THR A 276 -11.75 13.09 25.22
N LEU A 277 -12.14 12.57 26.38
CA LEU A 277 -11.94 11.15 26.72
C LEU A 277 -13.01 10.29 26.08
N THR A 278 -12.64 9.07 25.68
CA THR A 278 -13.59 7.97 25.47
C THR A 278 -14.52 7.81 26.67
N GLU A 279 -15.75 7.32 26.51
CA GLU A 279 -16.61 6.95 27.64
C GLU A 279 -16.20 5.59 28.19
N GLY A 280 -16.04 4.61 27.28
CA GLY A 280 -15.52 3.28 27.58
C GLY A 280 -14.00 3.22 27.71
N ALA A 281 -13.49 2.14 28.27
CA ALA A 281 -12.06 1.86 28.34
C ALA A 281 -11.60 1.08 27.11
N MET A 282 -10.61 1.60 26.38
CA MET A 282 -9.84 0.77 25.46
C MET A 282 -9.03 -0.25 26.28
N VAL A 283 -8.80 -1.45 25.73
CA VAL A 283 -8.11 -2.55 26.41
C VAL A 283 -6.75 -2.76 25.78
N ALA A 284 -5.70 -2.80 26.61
CA ALA A 284 -4.33 -3.00 26.15
C ALA A 284 -4.18 -4.22 25.24
N GLY A 285 -3.51 -4.04 24.10
CA GLY A 285 -3.24 -5.07 23.10
C GLY A 285 -4.38 -5.35 22.13
N ARG A 286 -5.56 -4.75 22.29
CA ARG A 286 -6.64 -4.85 21.31
C ARG A 286 -6.48 -3.83 20.20
N ASP A 287 -6.93 -4.23 19.00
CA ASP A 287 -6.97 -3.38 17.83
C ASP A 287 -8.36 -2.71 17.76
N TYR A 288 -8.36 -1.39 17.62
CA TYR A 288 -9.56 -0.57 17.45
C TYR A 288 -9.51 0.10 16.08
N LEU A 289 -10.62 0.09 15.35
CA LEU A 289 -10.78 0.96 14.20
C LEU A 289 -11.20 2.35 14.72
N LEU A 290 -10.43 3.36 14.34
CA LEU A 290 -10.74 4.76 14.54
C LEU A 290 -11.13 5.35 13.18
N GLU A 291 -12.36 5.83 13.07
CA GLU A 291 -12.84 6.56 11.89
C GLU A 291 -13.07 8.00 12.29
N VAL A 292 -12.22 8.88 11.80
CA VAL A 292 -12.24 10.31 12.13
C VAL A 292 -12.84 11.05 10.96
N SER A 293 -13.79 11.95 11.22
CA SER A 293 -14.38 12.80 10.20
C SER A 293 -14.64 14.22 10.69
N GLY A 294 -14.69 15.15 9.74
CA GLY A 294 -15.03 16.55 9.96
C GLY A 294 -13.81 17.46 10.00
N THR A 295 -14.10 18.76 10.03
CA THR A 295 -13.09 19.82 10.04
C THR A 295 -13.31 20.78 11.21
N TRP A 296 -12.25 21.46 11.62
CA TRP A 296 -12.26 22.48 12.66
C TRP A 296 -11.42 23.69 12.24
N SER A 297 -11.69 24.84 12.85
CA SER A 297 -10.94 26.08 12.60
C SER A 297 -9.86 26.25 13.65
N TYR A 298 -8.61 26.48 13.24
CA TYR A 298 -7.48 26.71 14.15
C TYR A 298 -7.12 28.19 14.35
N ALA A 299 -7.92 29.10 13.79
CA ALA A 299 -7.78 30.53 13.97
C ALA A 299 -9.16 31.21 13.82
N GLU A 300 -9.23 32.51 14.12
CA GLU A 300 -10.42 33.34 13.88
C GLU A 300 -10.82 33.39 12.40
N ASP A 301 -9.84 33.27 11.50
CA ASP A 301 -10.09 33.23 10.06
C ASP A 301 -10.81 31.92 9.67
N PRO A 302 -12.02 31.99 9.08
CA PRO A 302 -12.75 30.81 8.66
C PRO A 302 -12.11 30.06 7.46
N ALA A 303 -11.04 30.56 6.86
CA ALA A 303 -10.28 29.82 5.85
C ALA A 303 -9.10 29.02 6.44
N ALA A 304 -8.75 29.25 7.72
CA ALA A 304 -7.80 28.44 8.46
C ALA A 304 -8.52 27.21 9.02
N ARG A 305 -8.36 26.06 8.36
CA ARG A 305 -9.06 24.81 8.70
C ARG A 305 -8.07 23.66 8.87
N ALA A 306 -8.42 22.74 9.75
CA ALA A 306 -7.73 21.48 9.92
C ALA A 306 -8.74 20.34 10.02
N ASP A 307 -8.29 19.13 9.70
CA ASP A 307 -8.97 17.87 9.95
C ASP A 307 -8.08 17.02 10.87
N ALA A 308 -8.13 15.69 10.76
CA ALA A 308 -7.38 14.79 11.65
C ALA A 308 -5.89 14.73 11.35
N GLU A 309 -5.47 15.00 10.11
CA GLU A 309 -4.10 14.80 9.59
C GLU A 309 -3.62 15.94 8.71
N CYS A 310 -4.53 16.77 8.23
CA CYS A 310 -4.26 17.80 7.24
C CYS A 310 -4.79 19.15 7.69
N ALA A 311 -4.12 20.20 7.23
CA ALA A 311 -4.55 21.56 7.45
C ALA A 311 -4.38 22.44 6.19
N VAL A 312 -5.24 23.44 6.10
CA VAL A 312 -5.26 24.47 5.07
C VAL A 312 -5.21 25.85 5.71
N ALA A 313 -4.33 26.69 5.19
CA ALA A 313 -4.26 28.10 5.55
C ALA A 313 -5.08 28.94 4.55
N PRO A 314 -5.44 30.19 4.91
CA PRO A 314 -6.11 31.09 3.99
C PRO A 314 -5.35 31.18 2.65
N SER A 315 -6.07 31.03 1.54
CA SER A 315 -5.50 31.02 0.17
C SER A 315 -4.45 29.93 -0.11
N SER A 316 -4.53 28.78 0.56
CA SER A 316 -3.64 27.62 0.37
C SER A 316 -4.44 26.34 0.13
N ASP A 317 -3.73 25.25 -0.18
CA ASP A 317 -4.32 23.92 -0.31
C ASP A 317 -4.21 23.12 1.00
N TRP A 318 -5.02 22.07 1.13
CA TRP A 318 -4.88 21.08 2.19
C TRP A 318 -3.52 20.37 2.11
N ARG A 319 -2.85 20.24 3.25
CA ARG A 319 -1.54 19.59 3.36
C ARG A 319 -1.47 18.84 4.66
N ARG A 320 -0.89 17.63 4.62
CA ARG A 320 -0.67 16.79 5.80
C ARG A 320 0.33 17.46 6.75
N SER A 321 1.59 17.51 6.34
CA SER A 321 2.67 18.07 7.15
C SER A 321 2.74 19.60 7.20
N ARG A 322 1.78 20.25 7.87
CA ARG A 322 1.71 21.71 7.98
C ARG A 322 2.16 22.20 9.36
N SER A 323 3.30 22.89 9.37
CA SER A 323 3.64 23.72 10.52
C SER A 323 3.02 25.12 10.41
N ILE A 324 2.25 25.51 11.42
CA ILE A 324 1.74 26.88 11.54
C ILE A 324 2.72 27.83 12.27
N ARG A 325 3.91 27.35 12.62
CA ARG A 325 4.95 28.13 13.30
C ARG A 325 6.22 28.21 12.49
N THR A 326 6.75 29.42 12.33
CA THR A 326 7.97 29.67 11.56
C THR A 326 9.23 29.14 12.25
N ASP A 327 9.22 28.99 13.57
CA ASP A 327 10.34 28.46 14.37
C ASP A 327 10.33 26.94 14.51
N ALA A 328 9.32 26.25 13.96
CA ALA A 328 9.16 24.81 14.03
C ALA A 328 8.66 24.26 12.69
N TYR A 329 9.34 24.59 11.59
CA TYR A 329 8.90 24.30 10.21
C TYR A 329 8.79 22.79 9.86
N GLU A 330 9.37 21.90 10.67
CA GLU A 330 9.30 20.44 10.48
C GLU A 330 8.17 19.76 11.25
N ALA A 331 7.44 20.51 12.10
CA ALA A 331 6.37 19.98 12.93
C ALA A 331 5.08 19.75 12.14
N ASP A 332 4.35 18.71 12.52
CA ASP A 332 3.03 18.37 11.98
C ASP A 332 1.94 18.89 12.92
N HIS A 333 1.74 20.21 12.89
CA HIS A 333 0.82 20.85 13.82
C HIS A 333 -0.62 20.64 13.37
N LEU A 334 -1.56 20.72 14.33
CA LEU A 334 -3.02 20.64 14.14
C LEU A 334 -3.59 19.23 13.99
N ASP A 335 -2.75 18.20 14.02
CA ASP A 335 -3.20 16.82 13.93
C ASP A 335 -3.98 16.38 15.17
N LEU A 336 -4.78 15.33 14.98
CA LEU A 336 -5.44 14.61 16.05
C LEU A 336 -4.47 13.61 16.69
N TYR A 337 -4.47 13.54 18.01
CA TYR A 337 -3.65 12.63 18.78
C TYR A 337 -4.54 11.67 19.57
N VAL A 338 -4.11 10.42 19.67
CA VAL A 338 -4.75 9.35 20.41
C VAL A 338 -3.80 8.87 21.49
N ASP A 339 -4.15 9.13 22.76
CA ASP A 339 -3.27 8.84 23.90
C ASP A 339 -1.85 9.43 23.76
N GLY A 340 -1.76 10.70 23.32
CA GLY A 340 -0.49 11.38 23.09
C GLY A 340 0.35 10.80 21.94
N ARG A 341 -0.28 10.05 21.03
CA ARG A 341 0.33 9.62 19.77
C ARG A 341 -0.37 10.32 18.63
N ASP A 342 0.42 10.97 17.81
CA ASP A 342 0.00 11.49 16.52
C ASP A 342 -0.78 10.40 15.75
N LEU A 343 -1.99 10.74 15.30
CA LEU A 343 -2.72 9.87 14.38
C LEU A 343 -1.83 9.71 13.14
N TYR A 344 -1.95 8.58 12.45
CA TYR A 344 -1.27 8.43 11.17
C TYR A 344 -2.14 7.56 10.28
N ALA A 345 -3.07 8.21 9.60
CA ALA A 345 -4.06 7.56 8.74
C ALA A 345 -3.96 8.07 7.30
N ASP A 346 -4.13 7.20 6.32
CA ASP A 346 -4.32 7.62 4.93
C ASP A 346 -5.77 8.10 4.74
N ALA A 347 -5.99 8.99 3.77
CA ALA A 347 -7.32 9.48 3.40
C ALA A 347 -8.16 8.36 2.74
N ASP A 348 -9.48 8.46 2.86
CA ASP A 348 -10.40 7.47 2.30
C ASP A 348 -10.38 7.38 0.76
N ASN A 349 -9.94 8.44 0.10
CA ASN A 349 -9.78 8.51 -1.36
C ASN A 349 -8.38 8.05 -1.81
N GLY A 350 -7.52 7.60 -0.89
CA GLY A 350 -6.15 7.16 -1.16
C GLY A 350 -5.16 8.28 -1.46
N GLN A 351 -5.57 9.54 -1.28
CA GLN A 351 -4.70 10.70 -1.36
C GLN A 351 -4.02 10.99 -0.02
N GLU A 352 -3.14 12.00 -0.01
CA GLU A 352 -2.49 12.45 1.22
C GLU A 352 -3.48 13.16 2.16
N CYS A 353 -4.41 13.94 1.60
CA CYS A 353 -5.49 14.62 2.31
C CYS A 353 -6.83 14.32 1.61
N ASP A 354 -7.88 14.05 2.40
CA ASP A 354 -9.23 13.87 1.87
C ASP A 354 -9.96 15.22 1.80
N SER A 355 -9.80 15.96 0.69
CA SER A 355 -10.47 17.25 0.51
C SER A 355 -11.99 17.15 0.32
N ASP A 356 -12.50 15.94 0.06
CA ASP A 356 -13.90 15.73 -0.33
C ASP A 356 -14.75 15.40 0.90
N THR A 357 -14.23 14.51 1.75
CA THR A 357 -14.96 13.95 2.90
C THR A 357 -14.27 14.23 4.24
N HIS A 358 -13.00 14.67 4.24
CA HIS A 358 -12.19 14.88 5.45
C HIS A 358 -12.24 13.69 6.40
N THR A 359 -12.14 12.49 5.83
CA THR A 359 -12.28 11.22 6.57
C THR A 359 -10.99 10.43 6.55
N TYR A 360 -10.62 9.94 7.73
CA TYR A 360 -9.38 9.21 7.98
C TYR A 360 -9.67 7.96 8.80
N ARG A 361 -9.00 6.87 8.46
CA ARG A 361 -9.17 5.60 9.16
C ARG A 361 -7.85 5.03 9.64
N TRP A 362 -7.83 4.64 10.91
CA TRP A 362 -6.65 4.07 11.54
C TRP A 362 -6.98 2.83 12.36
N ILE A 363 -6.19 1.78 12.23
CA ILE A 363 -6.20 0.67 13.18
C ILE A 363 -5.23 1.00 14.32
N TYR A 364 -5.80 1.35 15.47
CA TYR A 364 -5.08 1.69 16.68
C TYR A 364 -4.99 0.48 17.61
N THR A 365 -3.78 -0.03 17.83
CA THR A 365 -3.53 -1.01 18.89
C THR A 365 -3.34 -0.28 20.23
N ALA A 366 -4.30 -0.41 21.14
CA ALA A 366 -4.25 0.28 22.42
C ALA A 366 -3.04 -0.20 23.25
N PRO A 367 -2.11 0.67 23.65
CA PRO A 367 -0.91 0.26 24.39
C PRO A 367 -1.19 -0.02 25.87
N ARG A 368 -2.29 0.51 26.41
CA ARG A 368 -2.67 0.44 27.82
C ARG A 368 -4.19 0.47 27.97
N THR A 369 -4.68 0.01 29.13
CA THR A 369 -6.11 -0.09 29.42
C THR A 369 -6.63 1.15 30.14
N GLY A 370 -7.75 1.70 29.66
CA GLY A 370 -8.49 2.79 30.30
C GLY A 370 -9.15 3.72 29.28
N ARG A 371 -9.76 4.79 29.76
CA ARG A 371 -10.39 5.82 28.94
C ARG A 371 -9.30 6.64 28.24
N VAL A 372 -9.27 6.61 26.91
CA VAL A 372 -8.21 7.19 26.09
C VAL A 372 -8.58 8.63 25.70
N PRO A 373 -7.64 9.60 25.80
CA PRO A 373 -7.89 10.96 25.33
C PRO A 373 -7.65 11.08 23.82
N PHE A 374 -8.55 11.80 23.16
CA PHE A 374 -8.39 12.35 21.81
C PHE A 374 -8.13 13.85 21.88
N THR A 375 -6.96 14.31 21.43
CA THR A 375 -6.49 15.69 21.59
C THR A 375 -6.05 16.28 20.26
N VAL A 376 -6.47 17.49 19.91
CA VAL A 376 -5.86 18.22 18.78
C VAL A 376 -4.58 18.91 19.23
N TRP A 377 -3.57 19.04 18.36
CA TRP A 377 -2.34 19.76 18.67
C TRP A 377 -2.31 21.18 18.08
N ASP A 378 -2.85 22.16 18.83
CA ASP A 378 -2.59 23.56 18.51
C ASP A 378 -1.38 24.11 19.29
N PRO A 379 -0.26 24.43 18.62
CA PRO A 379 0.95 24.94 19.28
C PRO A 379 0.89 26.45 19.59
N THR A 380 -0.17 27.14 19.17
CA THR A 380 -0.34 28.59 19.33
C THR A 380 -1.36 28.93 20.40
N SER A 381 -2.60 28.47 20.26
CA SER A 381 -3.70 28.77 21.16
C SER A 381 -4.86 27.79 20.95
N TYR A 382 -5.63 27.52 22.00
CA TYR A 382 -6.87 26.73 21.88
C TYR A 382 -8.13 27.61 21.92
N THR A 383 -7.99 28.91 22.26
CA THR A 383 -9.13 29.79 22.53
C THR A 383 -9.75 30.39 21.27
N ASP A 384 -8.95 30.55 20.23
CA ASP A 384 -9.30 30.96 18.87
C ASP A 384 -9.84 29.81 18.01
N ASN A 385 -9.71 28.57 18.49
CA ASN A 385 -10.24 27.41 17.79
C ASN A 385 -11.77 27.43 17.76
N SER A 386 -12.36 26.84 16.73
CA SER A 386 -13.80 26.59 16.65
C SER A 386 -14.09 25.29 15.91
N GLY A 387 -15.31 24.76 16.08
CA GLY A 387 -15.67 23.46 15.50
C GLY A 387 -15.28 22.26 16.38
N ARG A 388 -15.43 21.06 15.80
CA ARG A 388 -15.16 19.76 16.44
C ARG A 388 -15.00 18.70 15.37
N MET A 389 -14.30 17.63 15.71
CA MET A 389 -14.21 16.42 14.89
C MET A 389 -15.00 15.29 15.56
N SER A 390 -15.44 14.31 14.77
CA SER A 390 -16.11 13.11 15.26
C SER A 390 -15.18 11.91 15.08
N VAL A 391 -14.96 11.14 16.14
CA VAL A 391 -14.16 9.92 16.13
C VAL A 391 -15.05 8.74 16.47
N HIS A 392 -15.36 7.90 15.48
CA HIS A 392 -16.06 6.64 15.68
C HIS A 392 -15.05 5.53 16.00
N VAL A 393 -15.22 4.88 17.15
CA VAL A 393 -14.29 3.88 17.67
C VAL A 393 -15.00 2.52 17.68
N VAL A 394 -14.39 1.51 17.06
CA VAL A 394 -14.92 0.13 17.01
C VAL A 394 -13.86 -0.87 17.49
N ASP A 395 -14.16 -1.70 18.48
CA ASP A 395 -13.30 -2.81 18.93
C ASP A 395 -13.31 -3.93 17.88
N LEU A 396 -12.17 -4.15 17.20
CA LEU A 396 -12.04 -5.20 16.18
C LEU A 396 -12.01 -6.61 16.77
N GLY A 397 -11.85 -6.73 18.10
CA GLY A 397 -12.01 -7.98 18.83
C GLY A 397 -13.46 -8.41 19.01
N GLN A 398 -14.43 -7.50 18.85
CA GLN A 398 -15.86 -7.83 18.86
C GLN A 398 -16.31 -8.23 17.45
N VAL A 399 -16.30 -9.53 17.20
CA VAL A 399 -16.71 -10.11 15.92
C VAL A 399 -18.15 -10.59 16.00
N ALA A 400 -18.99 -10.11 15.10
CA ALA A 400 -20.37 -10.54 14.95
C ALA A 400 -20.58 -11.28 13.63
N GLU A 401 -21.53 -12.21 13.62
CA GLU A 401 -21.98 -12.88 12.40
C GLU A 401 -23.12 -12.13 11.71
N ARG A 402 -23.81 -11.23 12.43
CA ARG A 402 -24.90 -10.39 11.93
C ARG A 402 -24.72 -8.97 12.47
N ALA A 403 -25.05 -7.97 11.67
CA ALA A 403 -25.10 -6.58 12.11
C ALA A 403 -26.21 -5.83 11.39
N SER A 404 -26.70 -4.76 12.01
CA SER A 404 -27.70 -3.88 11.41
C SER A 404 -27.49 -2.47 11.93
N TRP A 405 -27.37 -1.50 11.03
CA TRP A 405 -27.05 -0.12 11.38
C TRP A 405 -27.65 0.86 10.38
N THR A 406 -27.77 2.11 10.83
CA THR A 406 -28.25 3.22 10.01
C THR A 406 -27.07 3.99 9.43
N VAL A 407 -27.16 4.34 8.15
CA VAL A 407 -26.23 5.23 7.46
C VAL A 407 -26.96 6.54 7.15
N PRO A 408 -26.67 7.64 7.86
CA PRO A 408 -27.21 8.95 7.52
C PRO A 408 -26.72 9.41 6.14
N ALA A 409 -27.60 9.94 5.29
CA ALA A 409 -27.22 10.37 3.95
C ALA A 409 -26.20 11.53 3.94
N LYS A 410 -26.15 12.31 5.02
CA LYS A 410 -25.18 13.39 5.23
C LYS A 410 -23.80 12.93 5.71
N ALA A 411 -23.63 11.64 6.01
CA ALA A 411 -22.37 11.13 6.51
C ALA A 411 -21.42 10.88 5.32
N ALA A 412 -20.61 11.87 4.96
CA ALA A 412 -19.64 11.77 3.86
C ALA A 412 -18.66 10.58 4.03
N ALA A 413 -18.30 10.29 5.27
CA ALA A 413 -17.49 9.15 5.70
C ALA A 413 -18.20 7.78 5.61
N GLY A 414 -19.52 7.78 5.40
CA GLY A 414 -20.37 6.62 5.66
C GLY A 414 -20.53 6.31 7.15
N ARG A 415 -21.08 5.12 7.42
CA ARG A 415 -21.16 4.53 8.76
C ARG A 415 -20.78 3.06 8.68
N SER A 416 -19.89 2.65 9.58
CA SER A 416 -19.49 1.26 9.72
C SER A 416 -20.46 0.46 10.57
N SER A 417 -20.44 -0.86 10.40
CA SER A 417 -21.31 -1.83 11.09
C SER A 417 -21.25 -1.83 12.62
N GLY A 418 -20.36 -1.06 13.24
CA GLY A 418 -20.18 -0.98 14.71
C GLY A 418 -19.51 -2.21 15.32
N VAL A 419 -19.39 -3.29 14.56
CA VAL A 419 -18.76 -4.56 14.93
C VAL A 419 -17.97 -5.10 13.75
N ALA A 420 -16.91 -5.87 14.01
CA ALA A 420 -16.18 -6.56 12.95
C ALA A 420 -16.99 -7.75 12.42
N LEU A 421 -16.97 -7.94 11.11
CA LEU A 421 -17.53 -9.11 10.43
C LEU A 421 -16.40 -10.08 10.14
N ARG A 422 -16.64 -11.39 10.18
CA ARG A 422 -15.59 -12.42 10.10
C ARG A 422 -15.01 -12.48 8.68
N GLY A 423 -13.69 -12.35 8.57
CA GLY A 423 -12.97 -12.50 7.30
C GLY A 423 -13.03 -13.92 6.73
N GLY A 424 -12.91 -14.02 5.42
CA GLY A 424 -13.02 -15.25 4.64
C GLY A 424 -14.46 -15.76 4.47
N ARG A 425 -15.47 -14.97 4.82
CA ARG A 425 -16.88 -15.36 4.79
C ARG A 425 -17.70 -14.50 3.82
N ASP A 426 -18.73 -15.12 3.24
CA ASP A 426 -19.69 -14.44 2.39
C ASP A 426 -20.91 -14.03 3.22
N TYR A 427 -21.34 -12.80 3.01
CA TYR A 427 -22.46 -12.16 3.68
C TYR A 427 -23.48 -11.74 2.64
N GLU A 428 -24.75 -11.93 2.98
CA GLU A 428 -25.84 -11.23 2.32
C GLU A 428 -26.00 -9.86 2.99
N VAL A 429 -25.94 -8.80 2.18
CA VAL A 429 -26.09 -7.42 2.63
C VAL A 429 -27.36 -6.86 2.03
N THR A 430 -28.26 -6.38 2.88
CA THR A 430 -29.51 -5.74 2.48
C THR A 430 -29.46 -4.27 2.87
N VAL A 431 -29.73 -3.40 1.89
CA VAL A 431 -29.82 -1.95 2.06
C VAL A 431 -31.25 -1.54 1.75
N SER A 432 -31.85 -0.73 2.62
CA SER A 432 -33.20 -0.21 2.40
C SER A 432 -33.35 1.24 2.82
N GLY A 433 -34.28 1.94 2.18
CA GLY A 433 -34.67 3.29 2.55
C GLY A 433 -34.38 4.33 1.47
N LEU A 434 -34.63 5.57 1.85
CA LEU A 434 -34.69 6.72 0.94
C LEU A 434 -33.91 7.87 1.52
N TRP A 435 -33.27 8.62 0.62
CA TRP A 435 -32.59 9.86 0.94
C TRP A 435 -32.82 10.93 -0.13
N LEU A 436 -32.54 12.17 0.23
CA LEU A 436 -32.66 13.35 -0.62
C LEU A 436 -31.31 14.03 -0.69
N ASP A 437 -30.91 14.44 -1.89
CA ASP A 437 -29.66 15.15 -2.19
C ASP A 437 -29.67 16.64 -1.83
N GLY A 438 -30.84 17.18 -1.44
CA GLY A 438 -31.03 18.59 -1.17
C GLY A 438 -31.30 19.47 -2.40
N THR A 439 -31.08 18.99 -3.62
CA THR A 439 -31.30 19.72 -4.88
C THR A 439 -32.53 19.28 -5.67
N GLY A 440 -33.26 18.26 -5.19
CA GLY A 440 -34.53 17.81 -5.75
C GLY A 440 -34.49 16.40 -6.36
N VAL A 441 -33.45 15.65 -6.05
CA VAL A 441 -33.33 14.22 -6.34
C VAL A 441 -33.69 13.44 -5.06
N ALA A 442 -34.55 12.43 -5.23
CA ALA A 442 -34.74 11.40 -4.22
C ALA A 442 -34.06 10.13 -4.72
N ALA A 443 -33.28 9.50 -3.86
CA ALA A 443 -32.46 8.34 -4.18
C ALA A 443 -32.70 7.22 -3.16
N ASP A 444 -32.52 5.98 -3.61
CA ASP A 444 -32.37 4.81 -2.75
C ASP A 444 -30.94 4.25 -2.87
N ALA A 445 -30.75 2.93 -2.85
CA ALA A 445 -29.42 2.35 -2.97
C ALA A 445 -28.90 2.28 -4.42
N GLU A 446 -29.80 2.31 -5.41
CA GLU A 446 -29.48 2.03 -6.84
C GLU A 446 -30.25 2.94 -7.81
N CYS A 447 -31.35 3.53 -7.36
CA CYS A 447 -32.30 4.20 -8.22
C CYS A 447 -32.55 5.62 -7.74
N THR A 448 -32.87 6.49 -8.69
CA THR A 448 -33.20 7.88 -8.43
C THR A 448 -34.50 8.30 -9.11
N ARG A 449 -35.18 9.28 -8.52
CA ARG A 449 -36.22 10.08 -9.17
C ARG A 449 -35.95 11.56 -8.94
N THR A 450 -36.47 12.40 -9.82
CA THR A 450 -36.36 13.85 -9.68
C THR A 450 -37.73 14.48 -9.50
N THR A 451 -37.75 15.78 -9.19
CA THR A 451 -38.99 16.56 -9.19
C THR A 451 -39.62 16.71 -10.58
N SER A 452 -38.80 16.66 -11.64
CA SER A 452 -39.25 16.79 -13.04
C SER A 452 -39.66 15.45 -13.67
N ASP A 453 -39.13 14.34 -13.17
CA ASP A 453 -39.48 12.98 -13.56
C ASP A 453 -39.61 12.08 -12.33
N ALA A 454 -40.85 11.78 -11.97
CA ALA A 454 -41.19 11.00 -10.79
C ALA A 454 -40.91 9.49 -10.94
N THR A 455 -40.48 9.04 -12.12
CA THR A 455 -40.14 7.64 -12.39
C THR A 455 -38.85 7.27 -11.66
N TRP A 456 -38.82 6.12 -11.00
CA TRP A 456 -37.56 5.60 -10.46
C TRP A 456 -36.76 4.96 -11.60
N THR A 457 -35.51 5.39 -11.75
CA THR A 457 -34.63 4.95 -12.83
C THR A 457 -33.25 4.69 -12.25
N ARG A 458 -32.70 3.53 -12.59
CA ARG A 458 -31.32 3.17 -12.29
C ARG A 458 -30.37 3.96 -13.21
N ASP A 459 -29.21 4.35 -12.71
CA ASP A 459 -28.15 5.05 -13.49
C ASP A 459 -28.64 6.28 -14.26
N ARG A 460 -29.63 7.01 -13.72
CA ARG A 460 -30.26 8.17 -14.38
C ARG A 460 -29.24 9.20 -14.84
N PHE A 461 -28.15 9.36 -14.09
CA PHE A 461 -27.09 10.33 -14.33
C PHE A 461 -25.84 9.63 -14.91
N ARG A 462 -25.97 9.10 -16.14
CA ARG A 462 -24.95 8.31 -16.88
C ARG A 462 -23.54 8.93 -17.04
N SER A 463 -23.28 10.14 -16.56
CA SER A 463 -21.94 10.76 -16.63
C SER A 463 -20.95 10.13 -15.63
N ASP A 464 -21.45 9.46 -14.61
CA ASP A 464 -20.69 8.64 -13.67
C ASP A 464 -21.64 7.56 -13.16
N ILE A 465 -21.35 6.28 -13.46
CA ILE A 465 -22.23 5.13 -13.17
C ILE A 465 -22.50 4.94 -11.66
N ASP A 466 -21.85 5.72 -10.80
CA ASP A 466 -21.95 5.63 -9.33
C ASP A 466 -22.80 6.76 -8.71
N SER A 467 -23.32 7.69 -9.52
CA SER A 467 -23.99 8.91 -9.04
C SER A 467 -25.28 8.57 -8.26
N TYR A 468 -25.32 8.98 -6.98
CA TYR A 468 -26.48 8.80 -6.09
C TYR A 468 -26.72 7.36 -5.60
N ASP A 469 -25.77 6.45 -5.81
CA ASP A 469 -25.83 5.07 -5.33
C ASP A 469 -25.27 4.88 -3.93
N VAL A 470 -25.39 3.67 -3.39
CA VAL A 470 -24.70 3.26 -2.17
C VAL A 470 -23.34 2.64 -2.51
N LEU A 471 -22.31 3.15 -1.85
CA LEU A 471 -20.95 2.63 -1.94
C LEU A 471 -20.60 1.82 -0.70
N VAL A 472 -19.94 0.69 -0.90
CA VAL A 472 -19.27 -0.04 0.18
C VAL A 472 -17.78 0.22 0.18
N GLY A 473 -17.25 0.51 1.35
CA GLY A 473 -15.81 0.56 1.59
C GLY A 473 -15.31 -0.78 2.11
N ARG A 474 -14.39 -1.43 1.40
CA ARG A 474 -13.59 -2.54 1.96
C ARG A 474 -12.37 -1.96 2.66
N LEU A 475 -12.23 -2.21 3.96
CA LEU A 475 -11.00 -1.89 4.67
C LEU A 475 -9.97 -2.98 4.37
N SER A 476 -8.86 -2.64 3.70
CA SER A 476 -7.75 -3.58 3.53
C SER A 476 -6.75 -3.44 4.67
N ARG A 477 -6.27 -4.57 5.20
CA ARG A 477 -5.22 -4.59 6.21
C ARG A 477 -3.86 -4.10 5.69
N ASP A 478 -3.70 -4.01 4.37
CA ASP A 478 -2.43 -3.78 3.66
C ASP A 478 -2.14 -2.32 3.28
N GLY A 479 -3.00 -1.37 3.70
CA GLY A 479 -2.77 0.07 3.53
C GLY A 479 -4.07 0.85 3.49
N MET A 480 -4.58 1.15 4.70
CA MET A 480 -5.67 2.02 5.24
C MET A 480 -6.60 2.87 4.34
N VAL A 481 -6.62 2.67 3.03
CA VAL A 481 -7.57 3.28 2.09
C VAL A 481 -8.71 2.29 1.87
N PRO A 482 -9.98 2.67 2.13
CA PRO A 482 -11.13 1.86 1.79
C PRO A 482 -11.18 1.64 0.26
N ARG A 483 -11.31 0.39 -0.20
CA ARG A 483 -11.70 0.13 -1.59
C ARG A 483 -13.19 0.41 -1.71
N ARG A 484 -13.51 1.53 -2.35
CA ARG A 484 -14.87 1.87 -2.74
C ARG A 484 -15.27 0.91 -3.86
N ALA A 485 -16.37 0.21 -3.68
CA ALA A 485 -17.04 -0.51 -4.74
C ALA A 485 -18.50 -0.04 -4.78
N THR A 486 -18.95 0.28 -5.97
CA THR A 486 -20.37 0.43 -6.28
C THR A 486 -21.00 -0.94 -6.19
N ILE A 487 -22.26 -0.96 -5.81
CA ILE A 487 -23.02 -2.20 -5.67
C ILE A 487 -24.07 -2.17 -6.75
N SER A 488 -24.26 -3.31 -7.41
CA SER A 488 -25.48 -3.58 -8.18
C SER A 488 -26.34 -4.55 -7.39
N GLY A 489 -27.22 -4.00 -6.56
CA GLY A 489 -28.14 -4.74 -5.73
C GLY A 489 -29.30 -5.30 -6.55
N ARG A 490 -29.66 -6.56 -6.27
CA ARG A 490 -30.90 -7.13 -6.80
C ARG A 490 -32.06 -6.53 -6.01
N ALA A 491 -33.01 -5.91 -6.71
CA ALA A 491 -34.27 -5.49 -6.12
C ALA A 491 -34.97 -6.69 -5.46
N ALA A 492 -35.51 -6.51 -4.25
CA ALA A 492 -36.26 -7.56 -3.56
C ALA A 492 -37.46 -8.07 -4.39
N SER A 493 -38.09 -7.18 -5.17
CA SER A 493 -39.16 -7.50 -6.13
C SER A 493 -38.69 -8.15 -7.44
N GLY A 494 -37.38 -8.10 -7.75
CA GLY A 494 -36.81 -8.53 -9.03
C GLY A 494 -36.99 -7.55 -10.20
N ALA A 495 -37.56 -6.36 -9.96
CA ALA A 495 -37.63 -5.27 -10.92
C ALA A 495 -36.29 -4.50 -11.02
N GLU A 496 -36.16 -3.59 -11.99
CA GLU A 496 -34.97 -2.72 -12.12
C GLU A 496 -34.78 -1.81 -10.90
N CYS A 497 -35.86 -1.19 -10.44
CA CYS A 497 -35.96 -0.42 -9.20
C CYS A 497 -37.01 -1.05 -8.29
N ASP A 498 -36.65 -1.26 -7.03
CA ASP A 498 -37.54 -1.90 -6.06
C ASP A 498 -38.58 -0.91 -5.52
N ALA A 499 -39.87 -1.24 -5.62
CA ALA A 499 -40.94 -0.38 -5.06
C ALA A 499 -40.86 -0.28 -3.52
N GLY A 500 -40.22 -1.25 -2.86
CA GLY A 500 -39.91 -1.21 -1.43
C GLY A 500 -38.58 -0.55 -1.10
N HIS A 501 -37.86 0.00 -2.10
CA HIS A 501 -36.54 0.60 -1.96
C HIS A 501 -35.56 -0.29 -1.20
N THR A 502 -35.62 -1.61 -1.46
CA THR A 502 -34.81 -2.61 -0.78
C THR A 502 -34.02 -3.43 -1.79
N TYR A 503 -32.70 -3.45 -1.57
CA TYR A 503 -31.73 -4.06 -2.47
C TYR A 503 -30.82 -4.99 -1.69
N THR A 504 -30.52 -6.14 -2.27
CA THR A 504 -29.65 -7.15 -1.64
C THR A 504 -28.52 -7.55 -2.56
N PHE A 505 -27.33 -7.73 -2.00
CA PHE A 505 -26.15 -8.19 -2.71
C PHE A 505 -25.31 -9.11 -1.83
N LEU A 506 -24.42 -9.88 -2.46
CA LEU A 506 -23.45 -10.71 -1.77
C LEU A 506 -22.15 -9.93 -1.60
N TRP A 507 -21.60 -9.96 -0.39
CA TRP A 507 -20.33 -9.36 -0.05
C TRP A 507 -19.41 -10.39 0.60
N ARG A 508 -18.22 -10.56 0.04
CA ARG A 508 -17.17 -11.39 0.65
C ARG A 508 -16.30 -10.53 1.55
N ALA A 509 -16.33 -10.82 2.85
CA ALA A 509 -15.37 -10.26 3.79
C ALA A 509 -13.99 -10.88 3.54
N GLU A 510 -13.02 -10.10 3.08
CA GLU A 510 -11.65 -10.56 2.87
C GLU A 510 -10.93 -10.75 4.21
N ASP A 511 -11.03 -9.73 5.08
CA ASP A 511 -10.47 -9.67 6.42
C ASP A 511 -11.56 -9.54 7.48
N THR A 512 -11.20 -9.85 8.74
CA THR A 512 -12.10 -9.61 9.88
C THR A 512 -12.13 -8.12 10.20
N MET A 513 -13.09 -7.39 9.64
CA MET A 513 -13.24 -5.94 9.78
C MET A 513 -14.71 -5.49 9.71
N PRO A 514 -15.06 -4.29 10.22
CA PRO A 514 -16.37 -3.68 10.00
C PRO A 514 -16.61 -3.41 8.51
N LEU A 515 -17.86 -3.51 8.07
CA LEU A 515 -18.27 -3.07 6.74
C LEU A 515 -18.70 -1.60 6.82
N ASN A 516 -18.07 -0.72 6.04
CA ASN A 516 -18.47 0.66 5.90
C ASN A 516 -19.40 0.83 4.69
N VAL A 517 -20.50 1.56 4.91
CA VAL A 517 -21.47 1.90 3.86
C VAL A 517 -21.70 3.40 3.86
N ARG A 518 -21.77 3.99 2.67
CA ARG A 518 -22.12 5.41 2.47
C ARG A 518 -23.03 5.56 1.26
N VAL A 519 -23.83 6.63 1.24
CA VAL A 519 -24.43 7.10 -0.02
C VAL A 519 -23.39 7.89 -0.79
N HIS A 520 -23.42 7.89 -2.12
CA HIS A 520 -22.60 8.75 -2.96
C HIS A 520 -23.39 9.97 -3.36
N ASP A 521 -22.90 11.16 -3.03
CA ASP A 521 -23.45 12.40 -3.57
C ASP A 521 -22.34 13.14 -4.33
N PRO A 522 -22.45 13.28 -5.67
CA PRO A 522 -21.45 14.00 -6.45
C PRO A 522 -21.48 15.52 -6.21
N GLY A 523 -22.54 16.06 -5.60
CA GLY A 523 -22.69 17.48 -5.28
C GLY A 523 -22.17 17.80 -3.89
N SER A 524 -22.94 17.47 -2.86
CA SER A 524 -22.62 17.82 -1.47
C SER A 524 -23.32 16.89 -0.49
N TYR A 525 -22.60 16.43 0.53
CA TYR A 525 -23.19 15.63 1.61
C TYR A 525 -23.93 16.50 2.65
N ALA A 526 -23.63 17.80 2.72
CA ALA A 526 -24.05 18.64 3.84
C ALA A 526 -25.56 18.98 3.84
N ASP A 527 -26.16 19.01 2.65
CA ASP A 527 -27.57 19.27 2.41
C ASP A 527 -28.43 18.01 2.34
N ASN A 528 -27.80 16.84 2.41
CA ASN A 528 -28.48 15.55 2.35
C ASN A 528 -29.40 15.32 3.54
N ARG A 529 -30.56 14.71 3.25
CA ARG A 529 -31.57 14.36 4.24
C ARG A 529 -31.96 12.90 4.11
N GLY A 530 -32.40 12.32 5.23
CA GLY A 530 -32.76 10.91 5.27
C GLY A 530 -31.57 10.01 5.59
N ARG A 531 -31.74 8.73 5.34
CA ARG A 531 -30.84 7.66 5.76
C ARG A 531 -31.21 6.37 5.04
N VAL A 532 -30.22 5.49 4.90
CA VAL A 532 -30.45 4.09 4.54
C VAL A 532 -30.23 3.20 5.77
N GLN A 533 -30.98 2.11 5.84
CA GLN A 533 -30.80 1.04 6.80
C GLN A 533 -30.00 -0.07 6.12
N VAL A 534 -28.95 -0.54 6.78
CA VAL A 534 -28.14 -1.66 6.32
C VAL A 534 -28.32 -2.81 7.29
N SER A 535 -28.42 -4.02 6.75
CA SER A 535 -28.32 -5.25 7.53
C SER A 535 -27.42 -6.24 6.82
N VAL A 536 -26.65 -7.00 7.59
CA VAL A 536 -25.76 -8.04 7.08
C VAL A 536 -26.02 -9.33 7.83
N ALA A 537 -26.07 -10.43 7.09
CA ALA A 537 -26.19 -11.77 7.63
C ALA A 537 -25.29 -12.74 6.89
N PRO A 538 -24.87 -13.85 7.51
CA PRO A 538 -24.08 -14.85 6.82
C PRO A 538 -24.85 -15.40 5.63
N TYR A 539 -24.20 -15.48 4.48
CA TYR A 539 -24.78 -16.19 3.35
C TYR A 539 -24.68 -17.70 3.60
N GLU A 540 -25.84 -18.36 3.66
CA GLU A 540 -25.96 -19.82 3.91
C GLU A 540 -26.36 -20.58 2.63
N GLY A 541 -26.46 -19.91 1.49
CA GLY A 541 -26.77 -20.52 0.20
C GLY A 541 -25.58 -21.29 -0.40
N PRO A 542 -25.82 -22.04 -1.50
CA PRO A 542 -24.74 -22.70 -2.24
C PRO A 542 -23.70 -21.66 -2.68
N ARG A 543 -22.40 -21.94 -2.51
CA ARG A 543 -21.33 -21.09 -3.07
C ARG A 543 -21.43 -20.93 -4.58
N ASP A 544 -22.16 -21.84 -5.23
CA ASP A 544 -22.42 -21.91 -6.67
C ASP A 544 -23.81 -21.34 -7.04
N ALA A 545 -24.36 -20.40 -6.26
CA ALA A 545 -25.45 -19.60 -6.79
C ALA A 545 -24.92 -18.86 -8.03
N PRO A 546 -25.49 -19.11 -9.23
CA PRO A 546 -24.95 -18.54 -10.45
C PRO A 546 -25.04 -17.02 -10.37
N GLU A 547 -23.89 -16.35 -10.34
CA GLU A 547 -23.78 -15.02 -10.92
C GLU A 547 -24.24 -15.12 -12.39
N PRO A 548 -24.94 -14.11 -12.91
CA PRO A 548 -25.45 -14.15 -14.27
C PRO A 548 -24.31 -14.42 -15.26
N ASP A 549 -24.63 -15.35 -16.16
CA ASP A 549 -23.85 -15.96 -17.23
C ASP A 549 -22.67 -15.14 -17.76
N ALA A 550 -21.45 -15.61 -17.52
CA ALA A 550 -20.33 -15.39 -18.45
C ALA A 550 -19.46 -16.64 -18.43
N GLN A 551 -19.97 -17.71 -19.06
CA GLN A 551 -19.10 -18.73 -19.65
C GLN A 551 -18.18 -18.02 -20.65
N GLY A 552 -16.92 -18.45 -20.73
CA GLY A 552 -15.87 -17.70 -21.44
C GLY A 552 -16.30 -17.16 -22.81
N GLU A 553 -15.97 -15.91 -23.07
CA GLU A 553 -16.33 -15.20 -24.30
C GLU A 553 -15.13 -15.17 -25.25
N THR A 554 -15.38 -15.25 -26.56
CA THR A 554 -14.34 -15.04 -27.57
C THR A 554 -14.73 -13.87 -28.47
N LEU A 555 -13.80 -12.93 -28.64
CA LEU A 555 -13.93 -11.74 -29.46
C LEU A 555 -12.83 -11.73 -30.52
N LEU A 556 -13.17 -11.33 -31.74
CA LEU A 556 -12.18 -11.04 -32.78
C LEU A 556 -11.87 -9.55 -32.74
N VAL A 557 -10.63 -9.19 -32.45
CA VAL A 557 -10.15 -7.81 -32.50
C VAL A 557 -9.65 -7.55 -33.91
N ASP A 558 -10.37 -6.73 -34.68
CA ASP A 558 -9.95 -6.30 -36.01
C ASP A 558 -8.93 -5.17 -35.91
N ALA A 559 -7.75 -5.38 -36.49
CA ALA A 559 -6.69 -4.38 -36.47
C ALA A 559 -7.06 -3.10 -37.23
N ALA A 560 -8.03 -3.17 -38.14
CA ALA A 560 -8.53 -2.03 -38.88
C ALA A 560 -9.57 -1.19 -38.13
N THR A 561 -9.96 -1.58 -36.90
CA THR A 561 -10.88 -0.81 -36.06
C THR A 561 -10.17 -0.20 -34.85
N PRO A 562 -10.63 0.96 -34.34
CA PRO A 562 -10.01 1.59 -33.17
C PRO A 562 -10.10 0.75 -31.89
N SER A 563 -11.10 -0.13 -31.80
CA SER A 563 -11.29 -1.06 -30.69
C SER A 563 -12.47 -1.98 -30.90
N GLU A 564 -12.42 -3.13 -30.24
CA GLU A 564 -13.55 -4.04 -30.06
C GLU A 564 -13.86 -4.20 -28.57
N THR A 565 -15.13 -4.41 -28.23
CA THR A 565 -15.58 -4.51 -26.83
C THR A 565 -16.33 -5.83 -26.64
N LEU A 566 -16.06 -6.51 -25.52
CA LEU A 566 -16.82 -7.70 -25.15
C LEU A 566 -18.31 -7.40 -24.98
N SER A 567 -19.14 -8.38 -25.29
CA SER A 567 -20.58 -8.31 -25.05
C SER A 567 -20.94 -8.60 -23.59
N SER A 568 -20.09 -9.36 -22.88
CA SER A 568 -20.30 -9.67 -21.47
C SER A 568 -19.73 -8.59 -20.57
N ASP A 569 -20.48 -8.25 -19.52
CA ASP A 569 -20.01 -7.42 -18.43
C ASP A 569 -19.21 -8.26 -17.42
N TRP A 570 -18.13 -7.67 -16.91
CA TRP A 570 -17.27 -8.30 -15.92
C TRP A 570 -17.27 -7.46 -14.66
N ALA A 571 -17.69 -8.05 -13.54
CA ALA A 571 -17.69 -7.36 -12.26
C ALA A 571 -16.25 -7.05 -11.81
N ALA A 572 -16.01 -5.91 -11.18
CA ALA A 572 -14.74 -5.55 -10.58
C ALA A 572 -14.32 -6.58 -9.52
N GLY A 573 -13.06 -6.99 -9.54
CA GLY A 573 -12.54 -8.05 -8.68
C GLY A 573 -12.66 -9.46 -9.26
N THR A 574 -13.22 -9.63 -10.46
CA THR A 574 -13.29 -10.92 -11.14
C THR A 574 -11.90 -11.35 -11.60
N ARG A 575 -11.47 -12.54 -11.18
CA ARG A 575 -10.25 -13.15 -11.72
C ARG A 575 -10.54 -13.71 -13.10
N ILE A 576 -9.71 -13.30 -14.05
CA ILE A 576 -9.85 -13.65 -15.45
C ILE A 576 -8.53 -14.17 -15.99
N ARG A 577 -8.62 -15.03 -17.00
CA ARG A 577 -7.54 -15.32 -17.91
C ARG A 577 -7.96 -14.87 -19.29
N ILE A 578 -7.09 -14.10 -19.94
CA ILE A 578 -7.22 -13.72 -21.34
C ILE A 578 -6.19 -14.52 -22.12
N THR A 579 -6.62 -15.17 -23.20
CA THR A 579 -5.78 -15.87 -24.16
C THR A 579 -5.93 -15.16 -25.51
N VAL A 580 -4.81 -14.82 -26.14
CA VAL A 580 -4.78 -14.10 -27.41
C VAL A 580 -4.04 -14.95 -28.42
N GLU A 581 -4.62 -15.13 -29.59
CA GLU A 581 -4.05 -15.93 -30.68
C GLU A 581 -4.09 -15.15 -32.01
N GLY A 582 -2.99 -15.23 -32.74
CA GLY A 582 -2.93 -14.78 -34.13
C GLY A 582 -1.94 -13.64 -34.37
N THR A 583 -1.97 -13.14 -35.60
CA THR A 583 -1.08 -12.08 -36.07
C THR A 583 -1.86 -11.14 -36.98
N TYR A 584 -1.43 -9.89 -37.04
CA TYR A 584 -1.95 -8.88 -37.95
C TYR A 584 -0.80 -8.05 -38.51
N ARG A 585 -1.11 -7.13 -39.41
CA ARG A 585 -0.13 -6.24 -40.05
C ARG A 585 -0.58 -4.80 -39.92
N LEU A 586 0.41 -3.93 -39.74
CA LEU A 586 0.26 -2.48 -39.66
C LEU A 586 1.40 -1.79 -40.39
N ARG A 587 1.28 -0.48 -40.64
CA ARG A 587 2.37 0.30 -41.24
C ARG A 587 3.08 1.19 -40.24
N ASP A 588 4.38 1.35 -40.48
CA ASP A 588 5.17 2.47 -39.96
C ASP A 588 5.70 3.25 -41.17
N GLY A 589 4.96 4.30 -41.54
CA GLY A 589 5.20 5.06 -42.77
C GLY A 589 5.06 4.20 -44.04
N ALA A 590 6.15 4.00 -44.78
CA ALA A 590 6.13 3.23 -46.03
C ALA A 590 6.26 1.71 -45.82
N GLU A 591 6.63 1.28 -44.62
CA GLU A 591 7.10 -0.06 -44.33
C GLU A 591 6.05 -0.88 -43.56
N TRP A 592 6.07 -2.19 -43.77
CA TRP A 592 5.13 -3.10 -43.09
C TRP A 592 5.75 -3.72 -41.85
N ILE A 593 4.95 -3.79 -40.78
CA ILE A 593 5.23 -4.54 -39.56
C ILE A 593 4.18 -5.64 -39.44
N THR A 594 4.61 -6.85 -39.09
CA THR A 594 3.70 -7.92 -38.66
C THR A 594 3.78 -8.00 -37.15
N ALA A 595 2.64 -8.04 -36.47
CA ALA A 595 2.55 -8.00 -35.02
C ALA A 595 1.61 -9.09 -34.50
N ASP A 596 1.80 -9.45 -33.23
CA ASP A 596 0.86 -10.24 -32.44
C ASP A 596 0.50 -9.45 -31.16
N ALA A 597 0.10 -10.11 -30.07
CA ALA A 597 -0.30 -9.41 -28.85
C ALA A 597 0.84 -8.60 -28.18
N GLU A 598 2.10 -9.01 -28.35
CA GLU A 598 3.27 -8.47 -27.60
C GLU A 598 4.52 -8.26 -28.46
N CYS A 599 4.67 -9.02 -29.54
CA CYS A 599 5.86 -9.04 -30.37
C CYS A 599 5.62 -8.45 -31.76
N THR A 600 6.69 -7.90 -32.34
CA THR A 600 6.68 -7.37 -33.70
C THR A 600 7.79 -8.00 -34.55
N ASN A 601 7.52 -8.07 -35.85
CA ASN A 601 8.43 -8.48 -36.90
C ASN A 601 8.47 -7.35 -37.95
N ALA A 602 9.56 -6.59 -37.93
CA ALA A 602 9.70 -5.40 -38.75
C ALA A 602 10.50 -5.70 -40.03
N TRP A 603 10.34 -4.87 -41.06
CA TRP A 603 11.06 -5.04 -42.32
C TRP A 603 12.60 -5.05 -42.17
N ASN A 604 13.12 -4.25 -41.22
CA ASN A 604 14.54 -4.07 -40.93
C ASN A 604 15.10 -5.09 -39.92
N ASP A 605 14.22 -5.79 -39.19
CA ASP A 605 14.55 -6.93 -38.35
C ASP A 605 13.44 -7.98 -38.47
N ARG A 606 13.64 -8.91 -39.41
CA ARG A 606 12.66 -9.96 -39.75
C ARG A 606 12.54 -11.05 -38.67
N ARG A 607 13.06 -10.82 -37.47
CA ARG A 607 12.89 -11.70 -36.31
C ARG A 607 11.80 -11.13 -35.43
N TRP A 608 10.93 -12.00 -34.94
CA TRP A 608 9.99 -11.64 -33.89
C TRP A 608 10.76 -11.24 -32.64
N ARG A 609 10.47 -10.03 -32.15
CA ARG A 609 11.07 -9.49 -30.93
C ARG A 609 10.01 -8.88 -30.03
N ASP A 610 10.23 -9.09 -28.75
CA ASP A 610 9.60 -8.40 -27.62
C ASP A 610 10.21 -7.00 -27.40
N VAL A 611 11.37 -6.74 -28.03
CA VAL A 611 12.01 -5.41 -28.10
C VAL A 611 11.31 -4.61 -29.20
N ARG A 612 10.55 -3.62 -28.76
CA ARG A 612 9.43 -3.03 -29.49
C ARG A 612 9.87 -1.98 -30.52
N VAL A 613 9.16 -1.91 -31.65
CA VAL A 613 9.23 -0.76 -32.55
C VAL A 613 8.41 0.36 -31.93
N ASP A 614 9.06 1.43 -31.51
CA ASP A 614 8.38 2.58 -30.91
C ASP A 614 7.82 3.50 -32.01
N GLY A 615 6.49 3.66 -32.06
CA GLY A 615 5.78 4.64 -32.89
C GLY A 615 5.28 5.84 -32.08
N TYR A 616 4.54 6.75 -32.73
CA TYR A 616 3.92 7.91 -32.07
C TYR A 616 2.39 7.78 -32.08
N VAL A 617 1.80 7.23 -31.03
CA VAL A 617 0.35 7.13 -30.89
C VAL A 617 -0.18 8.34 -30.12
N GLY A 618 -1.02 9.16 -30.75
CA GLY A 618 -1.57 10.37 -30.13
C GLY A 618 -0.50 11.38 -29.68
N GLY A 619 0.64 11.41 -30.37
CA GLY A 619 1.78 12.29 -30.05
C GLY A 619 2.72 11.77 -28.94
N ASN A 620 2.42 10.61 -28.34
CA ASN A 620 3.27 9.97 -27.34
C ASN A 620 4.03 8.80 -27.95
N ARG A 621 5.30 8.66 -27.58
CA ARG A 621 6.11 7.53 -28.04
C ARG A 621 5.66 6.27 -27.31
N GLN A 622 5.10 5.32 -28.04
CA GLN A 622 4.56 4.07 -27.51
C GLN A 622 4.93 2.88 -28.40
N PRO A 623 4.98 1.67 -27.85
CA PRO A 623 5.14 0.45 -28.62
C PRO A 623 4.04 0.30 -29.67
N LEU A 624 4.41 0.38 -30.94
CA LEU A 624 3.47 0.25 -32.05
C LEU A 624 3.11 -1.22 -32.23
N GLY A 625 1.83 -1.53 -32.28
CA GLY A 625 1.33 -2.88 -32.52
C GLY A 625 1.14 -3.78 -31.28
N ASP A 626 1.18 -3.24 -30.06
CA ASP A 626 0.79 -4.01 -28.87
C ASP A 626 -0.75 -4.11 -28.78
N LEU A 627 -1.28 -5.21 -28.25
CA LEU A 627 -2.68 -5.31 -27.86
C LEU A 627 -2.89 -4.69 -26.47
N LEU A 628 -3.84 -3.75 -26.40
CA LEU A 628 -4.21 -3.02 -25.19
C LEU A 628 -5.54 -3.55 -24.64
N VAL A 629 -5.68 -3.45 -23.33
CA VAL A 629 -6.95 -3.70 -22.62
C VAL A 629 -7.33 -2.42 -21.90
N ASN A 630 -8.54 -1.91 -22.15
CA ASN A 630 -9.05 -0.63 -21.66
C ASN A 630 -8.08 0.54 -21.88
N GLY A 631 -7.38 0.54 -23.02
CA GLY A 631 -6.39 1.56 -23.38
C GLY A 631 -5.07 1.47 -22.60
N GLN A 632 -4.83 0.39 -21.85
CA GLN A 632 -3.56 0.13 -21.16
C GLN A 632 -2.70 -0.86 -21.93
N ILE A 633 -1.42 -0.52 -22.08
CA ILE A 633 -0.41 -1.45 -22.59
C ILE A 633 -0.05 -2.44 -21.48
N LEU A 634 -0.27 -3.71 -21.74
CA LEU A 634 0.03 -4.79 -20.82
C LEU A 634 1.29 -5.56 -21.26
N THR A 635 1.75 -6.50 -20.44
CA THR A 635 2.79 -7.44 -20.83
C THR A 635 2.16 -8.82 -20.92
N TRP A 636 2.14 -9.40 -22.11
CA TRP A 636 1.53 -10.69 -22.35
C TRP A 636 2.55 -11.82 -22.17
N ALA A 637 2.15 -12.88 -21.47
CA ALA A 637 3.03 -14.03 -21.24
C ALA A 637 2.91 -15.01 -22.42
N PRO A 638 4.01 -15.30 -23.16
CA PRO A 638 3.99 -16.31 -24.21
C PRO A 638 3.71 -17.68 -23.60
N ARG A 639 2.89 -18.48 -24.28
CA ARG A 639 2.45 -19.79 -23.78
C ARG A 639 3.60 -20.78 -23.67
N ASP A 640 4.57 -20.71 -24.57
CA ASP A 640 5.78 -21.54 -24.57
C ASP A 640 6.85 -21.13 -23.53
N GLY A 641 6.64 -20.00 -22.83
CA GLY A 641 7.56 -19.46 -21.83
C GLY A 641 8.81 -18.78 -22.42
N GLY A 642 8.84 -18.54 -23.73
CA GLY A 642 9.87 -17.80 -24.45
C GLY A 642 9.76 -16.29 -24.29
N SER A 643 10.33 -15.53 -25.24
CA SER A 643 10.16 -14.06 -25.32
C SER A 643 9.04 -13.66 -26.28
N CYS A 644 8.95 -14.34 -27.43
CA CYS A 644 7.82 -14.31 -28.35
C CYS A 644 7.37 -15.74 -28.58
N ASP A 645 6.06 -15.97 -28.51
CA ASP A 645 5.51 -17.31 -28.68
C ASP A 645 5.58 -17.73 -30.15
N ALA A 646 6.12 -18.92 -30.43
CA ALA A 646 6.28 -19.39 -31.80
C ALA A 646 4.94 -19.67 -32.51
N ASP A 647 3.87 -19.92 -31.75
CA ASP A 647 2.50 -20.14 -32.25
C ASP A 647 1.66 -18.85 -32.19
N HIS A 648 2.24 -17.72 -31.78
CA HIS A 648 1.56 -16.43 -31.56
C HIS A 648 0.42 -16.52 -30.55
N VAL A 649 0.61 -17.34 -29.50
CA VAL A 649 -0.35 -17.51 -28.42
C VAL A 649 0.18 -16.90 -27.13
N TYR A 650 -0.58 -15.98 -26.56
CA TYR A 650 -0.23 -15.29 -25.33
C TYR A 650 -1.33 -15.36 -24.29
N THR A 651 -0.95 -15.31 -23.02
CA THR A 651 -1.89 -15.34 -21.90
C THR A 651 -1.63 -14.22 -20.91
N LEU A 652 -2.70 -13.78 -20.27
CA LEU A 652 -2.67 -12.84 -19.16
C LEU A 652 -3.64 -13.31 -18.10
N GLU A 653 -3.16 -13.48 -16.86
CA GLU A 653 -4.02 -13.62 -15.70
C GLU A 653 -4.15 -12.27 -15.00
N ALA A 654 -5.38 -11.81 -14.81
CA ALA A 654 -5.67 -10.49 -14.26
C ALA A 654 -6.90 -10.52 -13.34
N THR A 655 -7.08 -9.44 -12.60
CA THR A 655 -8.30 -9.16 -11.85
C THR A 655 -8.89 -7.88 -12.42
N THR A 656 -10.15 -7.90 -12.84
CA THR A 656 -10.84 -6.70 -13.34
C THR A 656 -10.86 -5.61 -12.28
N SER A 657 -10.58 -4.36 -12.67
CA SER A 657 -10.49 -3.23 -11.75
C SER A 657 -11.76 -2.37 -11.69
N GLN A 658 -12.66 -2.54 -12.64
CA GLN A 658 -13.89 -1.78 -12.83
C GLN A 658 -14.97 -2.73 -13.37
N ASP A 659 -16.23 -2.40 -13.12
CA ASP A 659 -17.37 -3.10 -13.70
C ASP A 659 -17.52 -2.76 -15.18
N GLY A 660 -18.08 -3.70 -15.95
CA GLY A 660 -18.41 -3.50 -17.36
C GLY A 660 -17.58 -4.35 -18.33
N PRO A 661 -17.75 -4.15 -19.64
CA PRO A 661 -17.10 -4.99 -20.63
C PRO A 661 -15.64 -4.57 -20.84
N LEU A 662 -14.78 -5.52 -21.16
CA LEU A 662 -13.39 -5.19 -21.52
C LEU A 662 -13.33 -4.72 -22.97
N ARG A 663 -12.59 -3.63 -23.19
CA ARG A 663 -12.30 -3.06 -24.50
C ARG A 663 -10.89 -3.42 -24.92
N PHE A 664 -10.74 -3.96 -26.11
CA PHE A 664 -9.46 -4.31 -26.72
C PHE A 664 -9.16 -3.36 -27.88
N SER A 665 -7.92 -2.91 -27.98
CA SER A 665 -7.49 -2.03 -29.09
C SER A 665 -6.02 -2.30 -29.41
N ILE A 666 -5.61 -1.98 -30.64
CA ILE A 666 -4.21 -2.05 -31.05
C ILE A 666 -3.54 -0.67 -30.86
N ALA A 667 -2.28 -0.65 -30.42
CA ALA A 667 -1.50 0.58 -30.33
C ALA A 667 -1.09 1.04 -31.73
N ASP A 668 -1.91 1.91 -32.31
CA ASP A 668 -1.69 2.53 -33.62
C ASP A 668 -2.45 3.87 -33.70
N ASP A 669 -1.99 4.77 -34.57
CA ASP A 669 -2.66 6.05 -34.86
C ASP A 669 -3.36 6.07 -36.24
N ASP A 670 -3.07 5.13 -37.15
CA ASP A 670 -3.76 4.97 -38.43
C ASP A 670 -4.27 3.54 -38.67
N PHE A 671 -5.44 3.22 -38.10
CA PHE A 671 -6.06 1.91 -38.27
C PHE A 671 -6.44 1.59 -39.73
N ALA A 672 -6.53 2.58 -40.63
CA ALA A 672 -7.04 2.35 -41.98
C ALA A 672 -6.08 1.54 -42.87
N ASP A 673 -4.80 1.45 -42.49
CA ASP A 673 -3.80 0.67 -43.23
C ASP A 673 -3.48 -0.70 -42.61
N ASN A 674 -4.15 -1.02 -41.50
CA ASN A 674 -4.03 -2.29 -40.82
C ASN A 674 -4.82 -3.40 -41.50
N ALA A 675 -4.33 -4.63 -41.35
CA ALA A 675 -5.00 -5.81 -41.86
C ALA A 675 -4.72 -7.04 -41.00
N GLY A 676 -5.79 -7.75 -40.62
CA GLY A 676 -5.74 -8.98 -39.84
C GLY A 676 -6.53 -8.85 -38.54
N THR A 677 -6.66 -9.97 -37.84
CA THR A 677 -7.42 -10.03 -36.59
C THR A 677 -6.65 -10.82 -35.53
N LEU A 678 -6.88 -10.48 -34.26
CA LEU A 678 -6.49 -11.29 -33.11
C LEU A 678 -7.72 -11.94 -32.51
N ALA A 679 -7.65 -13.24 -32.23
CA ALA A 679 -8.68 -13.93 -31.47
C ALA A 679 -8.38 -13.78 -29.97
N VAL A 680 -9.31 -13.21 -29.23
CA VAL A 680 -9.20 -13.00 -27.78
C VAL A 680 -10.25 -13.84 -27.08
N THR A 681 -9.82 -14.83 -26.30
CA THR A 681 -10.69 -15.64 -25.45
C THR A 681 -10.49 -15.24 -24.00
N ILE A 682 -11.59 -14.93 -23.30
CA ILE A 682 -11.58 -14.61 -21.88
C ILE A 682 -12.32 -15.67 -21.08
N GLU A 683 -11.73 -16.10 -19.97
CA GLU A 683 -12.28 -17.12 -19.07
C GLU A 683 -12.20 -16.64 -17.61
N ARG A 684 -13.22 -16.94 -16.81
CA ARG A 684 -13.16 -16.79 -15.34
C ARG A 684 -12.16 -17.78 -14.72
N ARG A 685 -11.52 -17.40 -13.62
CA ARG A 685 -10.50 -18.22 -12.93
C ARG A 685 -10.79 -18.47 -11.45
#